data_AF-A0A6J7GCR9-F1
#
_entry.id   AF-A0A6J7GCR9-F1
#
_cell.length_a   1.000
_cell.length_b   1.000
_cell.length_c   1.000
_cell.angle_alpha   90.00
_cell.angle_beta   90.00
_cell.angle_gamma   90.00
#
_symmetry.space_group_name_H-M   'P 1'
#
loop_
_entity.id
_entity.type
_entity.pdbx_description
1 polymer ?
#
loop_
_entity_poly.entity_id
_entity_poly.type
_entity_poly.pdbx_seq_one_letter_code
_entity_poly.pdbx_strand_id
1 'polypeptide(L)'
;MVIGTLLVWHVIGANTSDDGYQLGMARTADHAGYMANYFRYFGVPETPFGTPLYDMFTLLSHVSTASVWMRIPTLICGVVVWLVLSREVIPRFGAAARASKTALWTGGLVMLAFWLPYNNGLRPEPFVALGVLLTWCSVERSIATRRLLPAAAAILIAALTVTCAPSGFICFAPLIAGARPVIQIVVGRARAFGTTTLGAATLLAPLVASGTVVLVFAFGNQTVAGMLEMQRVHTAAGPSQAWFEEYLRYQWLMNMDIDGSLARRFGVFVMVVSLIAVVIAMLRKGGKIPGTATGPARRIVGITVGAMALMMITPTKWTHHFGVFAGLAASVAVLAAVATGAAVLRSRRNRLLFAAAVSFLTAVAFTGTNGYWYVSAWGVPFWDKPILVACLGVSTMFLGLTVLLLLAAVWFHLRAPYVRADKPMARWWSVPPIAVAAGLMVLLAVASMAKGAVAQWPSYSVAKSNLSALAGNTCGLANDVLLETNPNADVLQPVSGDAFAALGAENDGFTPDGVARDLTADKESSASGTSNTVDTEDQQQPTSTTGAGTGGSALPYGLDPATVPVLGSFGSDTPATLTTGWYALPADPGQLVSIAAAGRIRSVNSDGIVTYGQNLELEYGVDGRAQGRVTPIDIGPTPSWRNLRVPMDLIPAGSNMIRLVLSDTDRDPDQWLAVTPPRVPRTQTLNEVVGRENPVLLDWEVGFNFPCQHPFDHRLGVAEVPQYRVLPDRSGAVITNAWQDHFGGGPLGWIDVVASARTIPSYLDGDWDRDWGSIEQYTPYDRSAEPAKITATEIQRSGLWTPGPIKTG
;
A
#
# COMPACT_ATOMS: atom_id res chain seq x y z
N MET A 1 -6.40 9.64 -24.15
CA MET A 1 -6.11 8.35 -23.50
C MET A 1 -5.45 8.56 -22.14
N VAL A 2 -4.18 8.99 -22.04
CA VAL A 2 -3.47 9.10 -20.74
C VAL A 2 -4.27 9.82 -19.65
N ILE A 3 -4.72 11.05 -19.92
CA ILE A 3 -5.55 11.81 -18.96
C ILE A 3 -6.84 11.07 -18.59
N GLY A 4 -7.53 10.48 -19.58
CA GLY A 4 -8.74 9.70 -19.32
C GLY A 4 -8.47 8.47 -18.44
N THR A 5 -7.34 7.78 -18.64
CA THR A 5 -6.92 6.65 -17.80
C THR A 5 -6.61 7.11 -16.37
N LEU A 6 -5.92 8.25 -16.20
CA LEU A 6 -5.68 8.83 -14.88
C LEU A 6 -6.99 9.21 -14.17
N LEU A 7 -7.97 9.78 -14.88
CA LEU A 7 -9.28 10.12 -14.31
C LEU A 7 -10.07 8.87 -13.88
N VAL A 8 -10.07 7.82 -14.71
CA VAL A 8 -10.71 6.54 -14.33
C VAL A 8 -10.00 5.93 -13.13
N TRP A 9 -8.67 5.89 -13.14
CA TRP A 9 -7.86 5.34 -12.04
C TRP A 9 -7.97 6.14 -10.74
N HIS A 10 -8.23 7.45 -10.80
CA HIS A 10 -8.51 8.25 -9.61
C HIS A 10 -9.74 7.73 -8.86
N VAL A 11 -10.74 7.21 -9.58
CA VAL A 11 -11.99 6.71 -9.00
C VAL A 11 -11.91 5.23 -8.63
N ILE A 12 -11.38 4.37 -9.51
CA ILE A 12 -11.39 2.91 -9.29
C ILE A 12 -10.04 2.31 -8.90
N GLY A 13 -8.96 3.09 -9.01
CA GLY A 13 -7.58 2.61 -8.87
C GLY A 13 -7.15 2.43 -7.43
N ALA A 14 -6.13 1.59 -7.25
CA ALA A 14 -5.59 1.22 -5.96
C ALA A 14 -4.99 2.41 -5.19
N ASN A 15 -5.11 2.37 -3.87
CA ASN A 15 -4.45 3.27 -2.94
C ASN A 15 -3.01 2.81 -2.64
N THR A 16 -2.23 3.67 -1.98
CA THR A 16 -0.87 3.33 -1.55
C THR A 16 -0.81 3.02 -0.06
N SER A 17 0.25 2.34 0.40
CA SER A 17 0.40 1.86 1.78
C SER A 17 0.22 2.99 2.81
N ASP A 18 0.87 4.13 2.59
CA ASP A 18 0.96 5.19 3.62
C ASP A 18 -0.18 6.22 3.52
N ASP A 19 -1.27 5.95 2.76
CA ASP A 19 -2.36 6.92 2.59
C ASP A 19 -3.02 7.25 3.94
N GLY A 20 -3.23 6.24 4.80
CA GLY A 20 -3.74 6.43 6.15
C GLY A 20 -2.72 7.12 7.07
N TYR A 21 -1.43 6.82 6.89
CA TYR A 21 -0.33 7.44 7.63
C TYR A 21 -0.31 8.96 7.44
N GLN A 22 -0.32 9.39 6.18
CA GLN A 22 -0.27 10.81 5.81
C GLN A 22 -1.54 11.54 6.21
N LEU A 23 -2.71 10.91 6.02
CA LEU A 23 -3.98 11.50 6.43
C LEU A 23 -4.08 11.65 7.96
N GLY A 24 -3.62 10.66 8.72
CA GLY A 24 -3.60 10.70 10.19
C GLY A 24 -2.80 11.89 10.70
N MET A 25 -1.52 12.01 10.28
CA MET A 25 -0.68 13.15 10.67
C MET A 25 -1.30 14.49 10.26
N ALA A 26 -1.80 14.59 9.02
CA ALA A 26 -2.38 15.83 8.50
C ALA A 26 -3.62 16.29 9.29
N ARG A 27 -4.47 15.35 9.73
CA ARG A 27 -5.70 15.65 10.49
C ARG A 27 -5.42 16.08 11.93
N THR A 28 -4.36 15.55 12.55
CA THR A 28 -4.03 15.85 13.95
C THR A 28 -3.08 17.04 14.12
N ALA A 29 -2.44 17.50 13.03
CA ALA A 29 -1.39 18.53 13.09
C ALA A 29 -1.86 19.88 13.64
N ASP A 30 -3.09 20.32 13.31
CA ASP A 30 -3.61 21.61 13.77
C ASP A 30 -3.86 21.63 15.27
N HIS A 31 -4.43 20.54 15.81
CA HIS A 31 -4.69 20.44 17.24
C HIS A 31 -3.38 20.30 18.04
N ALA A 32 -2.41 19.56 17.49
CA ALA A 32 -1.06 19.44 18.04
C ALA A 32 -0.27 20.76 18.03
N GLY A 33 -0.55 21.63 17.06
CA GLY A 33 0.18 22.88 16.82
C GLY A 33 1.47 22.71 16.02
N TYR A 34 1.76 21.49 15.54
CA TYR A 34 2.87 21.18 14.65
C TYR A 34 2.64 19.85 13.93
N MET A 35 3.38 19.62 12.84
CA MET A 35 3.34 18.36 12.09
C MET A 35 4.15 17.28 12.82
N ALA A 36 3.53 16.66 13.82
CA ALA A 36 4.10 15.55 14.58
C ALA A 36 4.07 14.24 13.77
N ASN A 37 5.10 13.41 13.94
CA ASN A 37 4.94 12.01 13.59
C ASN A 37 3.99 11.35 14.60
N TYR A 38 2.76 11.10 14.16
CA TYR A 38 1.67 10.62 15.02
C TYR A 38 1.80 9.16 15.43
N PHE A 39 2.46 8.34 14.61
CA PHE A 39 2.47 6.88 14.74
C PHE A 39 3.76 6.31 15.32
N ARG A 40 4.87 7.04 15.23
CA ARG A 40 6.21 6.60 15.67
C ARG A 40 7.06 7.80 16.07
N TYR A 41 8.28 7.55 16.53
CA TYR A 41 9.32 8.55 16.78
C TYR A 41 8.98 9.53 17.92
N PHE A 42 8.22 9.08 18.92
CA PHE A 42 7.98 9.86 20.14
C PHE A 42 7.37 11.26 19.87
N GLY A 43 6.59 11.41 18.79
CA GLY A 43 5.95 12.67 18.44
C GLY A 43 6.90 13.78 17.99
N VAL A 44 8.13 13.48 17.56
CA VAL A 44 9.01 14.50 16.95
C VAL A 44 8.39 15.09 15.68
N PRO A 45 8.71 16.34 15.31
CA PRO A 45 8.24 16.93 14.05
C PRO A 45 8.84 16.21 12.84
N GLU A 46 8.23 16.30 11.66
CA GLU A 46 8.78 15.79 10.39
C GLU A 46 9.73 16.78 9.67
N THR A 47 9.91 17.98 10.23
CA THR A 47 10.70 19.06 9.64
C THR A 47 12.20 18.70 9.51
N PRO A 48 12.86 18.98 8.36
CA PRO A 48 12.49 19.88 7.26
C PRO A 48 11.72 19.20 6.12
N PHE A 49 11.42 17.92 6.26
CA PHE A 49 10.66 17.18 5.26
C PHE A 49 9.16 17.31 5.53
N GLY A 50 8.33 17.06 4.52
CA GLY A 50 6.88 17.20 4.64
C GLY A 50 6.35 18.63 4.48
N THR A 51 7.10 19.68 4.80
CA THR A 51 6.65 21.08 4.61
C THR A 51 7.04 21.62 3.22
N PRO A 52 6.13 22.21 2.41
CA PRO A 52 4.73 22.55 2.72
C PRO A 52 3.69 21.49 2.25
N LEU A 53 4.12 20.28 1.88
CA LEU A 53 3.24 19.25 1.31
C LEU A 53 2.17 18.77 2.31
N TYR A 54 2.57 18.42 3.53
CA TYR A 54 1.66 17.92 4.56
C TYR A 54 0.77 19.05 5.09
N ASP A 55 1.29 20.28 5.15
CA ASP A 55 0.49 21.46 5.48
C ASP A 55 -0.63 21.69 4.46
N MET A 56 -0.36 21.44 3.17
CA MET A 56 -1.40 21.44 2.13
C MET A 56 -2.45 20.34 2.37
N PHE A 57 -2.06 19.15 2.81
CA PHE A 57 -3.02 18.09 3.16
C PHE A 57 -3.84 18.43 4.40
N THR A 58 -3.24 19.07 5.40
CA THR A 58 -3.98 19.61 6.56
C THR A 58 -5.06 20.59 6.12
N LEU A 59 -4.71 21.56 5.25
CA LEU A 59 -5.69 22.51 4.70
C LEU A 59 -6.79 21.83 3.85
N LEU A 60 -6.44 20.80 3.07
CA LEU A 60 -7.43 20.03 2.29
C LEU A 60 -8.38 19.25 3.20
N SER A 61 -7.89 18.74 4.33
CA SER A 61 -8.67 17.94 5.27
C SER A 61 -9.80 18.72 5.95
N HIS A 62 -9.68 20.06 6.06
CA HIS A 62 -10.74 20.94 6.57
C HIS A 62 -11.97 20.97 5.67
N VAL A 63 -11.78 20.75 4.37
CA VAL A 63 -12.89 20.72 3.40
C VAL A 63 -13.52 19.34 3.38
N SER A 64 -12.71 18.30 3.23
CA SER A 64 -13.16 16.91 3.24
C SER A 64 -11.97 15.98 3.45
N THR A 65 -12.19 14.87 4.13
CA THR A 65 -11.22 13.78 4.28
C THR A 65 -11.46 12.65 3.28
N ALA A 66 -12.44 12.79 2.38
CA ALA A 66 -12.78 11.75 1.41
C ALA A 66 -11.61 11.43 0.46
N SER A 67 -11.43 10.14 0.17
CA SER A 67 -10.32 9.63 -0.66
C SER A 67 -10.22 10.30 -2.04
N VAL A 68 -11.35 10.53 -2.71
CA VAL A 68 -11.41 11.21 -4.01
C VAL A 68 -10.97 12.67 -3.97
N TRP A 69 -11.12 13.34 -2.83
CA TRP A 69 -10.77 14.75 -2.65
C TRP A 69 -9.29 14.90 -2.29
N MET A 70 -8.84 14.16 -1.27
CA MET A 70 -7.47 14.23 -0.77
C MET A 70 -6.42 13.89 -1.85
N ARG A 71 -6.78 13.07 -2.84
CA ARG A 71 -5.91 12.67 -3.96
C ARG A 71 -5.92 13.61 -5.17
N ILE A 72 -6.70 14.69 -5.16
CA ILE A 72 -6.73 15.64 -6.30
C ILE A 72 -5.33 16.21 -6.61
N PRO A 73 -4.50 16.62 -5.64
CA PRO A 73 -3.15 17.09 -5.91
C PRO A 73 -2.30 16.08 -6.69
N THR A 74 -2.40 14.79 -6.35
CA THR A 74 -1.61 13.74 -7.02
C THR A 74 -2.12 13.45 -8.43
N LEU A 75 -3.44 13.49 -8.66
CA LEU A 75 -4.02 13.48 -10.00
C LEU A 75 -3.50 14.66 -10.85
N ILE A 76 -3.47 15.88 -10.29
CA ILE A 76 -2.94 17.07 -10.97
C ILE A 76 -1.47 16.85 -11.34
N CYS A 77 -0.64 16.34 -10.42
CA CYS A 77 0.75 15.99 -10.72
C CYS A 77 0.87 15.04 -11.91
N GLY A 78 0.04 14.00 -11.97
CA GLY A 78 0.04 13.05 -13.09
C GLY A 78 -0.32 13.71 -14.42
N VAL A 79 -1.37 14.53 -14.44
CA VAL A 79 -1.77 15.28 -15.63
C VAL A 79 -0.66 16.24 -16.08
N VAL A 80 -0.05 16.98 -15.16
CA VAL A 80 1.02 17.93 -15.48
C VAL A 80 2.28 17.20 -15.96
N VAL A 81 2.66 16.08 -15.34
CA VAL A 81 3.78 15.23 -15.82
C VAL A 81 3.54 14.80 -17.26
N TRP A 82 2.34 14.33 -17.60
CA TRP A 82 2.01 13.97 -18.98
C TRP A 82 2.07 15.16 -19.95
N LEU A 83 1.54 16.32 -19.56
CA LEU A 83 1.55 17.52 -20.39
C LEU A 83 2.98 18.01 -20.64
N VAL A 84 3.81 18.07 -19.60
CA VAL A 84 5.23 18.44 -19.69
C VAL A 84 5.98 17.43 -20.56
N LEU A 85 5.78 16.13 -20.34
CA LEU A 85 6.40 15.08 -21.15
C LEU A 85 6.05 15.24 -22.64
N SER A 86 4.76 15.33 -22.95
CA SER A 86 4.26 15.37 -24.33
C SER A 86 4.53 16.67 -25.07
N ARG A 87 4.58 17.82 -24.37
CA ARG A 87 4.70 19.16 -24.98
C ARG A 87 6.09 19.78 -24.87
N GLU A 88 6.86 19.48 -23.83
CA GLU A 88 8.17 20.09 -23.61
C GLU A 88 9.30 19.07 -23.83
N VAL A 89 9.21 17.89 -23.23
CA VAL A 89 10.31 16.89 -23.24
C VAL A 89 10.46 16.20 -24.59
N ILE A 90 9.40 15.56 -25.09
CA ILE A 90 9.44 14.81 -26.35
C ILE A 90 9.83 15.72 -27.53
N PRO A 91 9.25 16.93 -27.68
CA PRO A 91 9.65 17.85 -28.75
C PRO A 91 11.08 18.36 -28.64
N ARG A 92 11.66 18.39 -27.43
CA ARG A 92 13.06 18.79 -27.18
C ARG A 92 14.06 17.71 -27.58
N PHE A 93 13.65 16.44 -27.62
CA PHE A 93 14.49 15.34 -28.12
C PHE A 93 14.73 15.37 -29.62
N GLY A 94 14.03 16.20 -30.40
CA GLY A 94 14.29 16.41 -31.83
C GLY A 94 13.17 15.91 -32.75
N ALA A 95 13.36 16.10 -34.06
CA ALA A 95 12.33 15.88 -35.07
C ALA A 95 11.82 14.42 -35.11
N ALA A 96 12.68 13.43 -34.92
CA ALA A 96 12.27 12.02 -34.96
C ALA A 96 11.36 11.64 -33.79
N ALA A 97 11.64 12.16 -32.59
CA ALA A 97 10.77 11.93 -31.43
C ALA A 97 9.42 12.64 -31.61
N ARG A 98 9.44 13.88 -32.10
CA ARG A 98 8.23 14.70 -32.34
C ARG A 98 7.30 14.10 -33.39
N ALA A 99 7.84 13.59 -34.50
CA ALA A 99 7.03 13.05 -35.59
C ALA A 99 6.52 11.62 -35.33
N SER A 100 7.13 10.91 -34.36
CA SER A 100 6.84 9.50 -34.11
C SER A 100 5.64 9.34 -33.17
N LYS A 101 4.48 8.96 -33.74
CA LYS A 101 3.31 8.57 -32.95
C LYS A 101 3.63 7.41 -32.01
N THR A 102 4.41 6.43 -32.47
CA THR A 102 4.77 5.26 -31.64
C THR A 102 5.61 5.66 -30.44
N ALA A 103 6.54 6.61 -30.59
CA ALA A 103 7.34 7.10 -29.46
C ALA A 103 6.47 7.83 -28.42
N LEU A 104 5.50 8.64 -28.88
CA LEU A 104 4.53 9.29 -27.99
C LEU A 104 3.66 8.28 -27.22
N TRP A 105 3.17 7.24 -27.91
CA TRP A 105 2.40 6.16 -27.29
C TRP A 105 3.25 5.38 -26.28
N THR A 106 4.49 5.01 -26.62
CA THR A 106 5.39 4.34 -25.67
C THR A 106 5.61 5.19 -24.43
N GLY A 107 5.87 6.49 -24.57
CA GLY A 107 6.06 7.40 -23.44
C GLY A 107 4.84 7.45 -22.53
N GLY A 108 3.64 7.60 -23.10
CA GLY A 108 2.40 7.64 -22.32
C GLY A 108 2.07 6.33 -21.60
N LEU A 109 2.28 5.19 -22.27
CA LEU A 109 2.02 3.88 -21.67
C LEU A 109 3.03 3.52 -20.58
N VAL A 110 4.31 3.85 -20.77
CA VAL A 110 5.34 3.63 -19.73
C VAL A 110 5.13 4.57 -18.54
N MET A 111 4.74 5.81 -18.77
CA MET A 111 4.35 6.71 -17.70
C MET A 111 3.21 6.11 -16.88
N LEU A 112 2.13 5.63 -17.52
CA LEU A 112 1.01 5.01 -16.82
C LEU A 112 1.42 3.72 -16.09
N ALA A 113 2.27 2.88 -16.71
CA ALA A 113 2.75 1.66 -16.08
C ALA A 113 3.52 1.91 -14.78
N PHE A 114 4.19 3.07 -14.64
CA PHE A 114 4.73 3.52 -13.35
C PHE A 114 3.69 4.25 -12.49
N TRP A 115 2.84 5.08 -13.09
CA TRP A 115 1.96 5.96 -12.33
C TRP A 115 0.89 5.18 -11.57
N LEU A 116 0.23 4.23 -12.23
CA LEU A 116 -0.90 3.48 -11.68
C LEU A 116 -0.56 2.71 -10.39
N PRO A 117 0.56 1.95 -10.30
CA PRO A 117 0.90 1.20 -9.08
C PRO A 117 1.59 2.01 -7.97
N TYR A 118 2.16 3.19 -8.27
CA TYR A 118 2.97 3.95 -7.29
C TYR A 118 2.38 5.31 -6.89
N ASN A 119 1.80 6.05 -7.83
CA ASN A 119 1.58 7.49 -7.70
C ASN A 119 0.09 7.87 -7.63
N ASN A 120 -0.72 7.02 -6.98
CA ASN A 120 -2.15 7.26 -6.83
C ASN A 120 -2.55 7.72 -5.41
N GLY A 121 -1.68 7.59 -4.42
CA GLY A 121 -1.97 7.88 -3.02
C GLY A 121 -1.71 9.33 -2.57
N LEU A 122 -1.45 9.52 -1.27
CA LEU A 122 -1.03 10.79 -0.64
C LEU A 122 0.49 10.91 -0.45
N ARG A 123 1.23 9.87 -0.80
CA ARG A 123 2.69 9.82 -0.68
C ARG A 123 3.35 10.91 -1.54
N PRO A 124 4.59 11.34 -1.22
CA PRO A 124 5.24 12.48 -1.87
C PRO A 124 5.80 12.20 -3.28
N GLU A 125 5.91 10.94 -3.71
CA GLU A 125 6.51 10.57 -5.00
C GLU A 125 5.88 11.23 -6.24
N PRO A 126 4.55 11.45 -6.35
CA PRO A 126 3.95 12.19 -7.45
C PRO A 126 4.52 13.60 -7.59
N PHE A 127 4.79 14.28 -6.47
CA PHE A 127 5.39 15.62 -6.44
C PHE A 127 6.86 15.57 -6.81
N VAL A 128 7.60 14.54 -6.36
CA VAL A 128 9.01 14.35 -6.74
C VAL A 128 9.15 14.02 -8.23
N ALA A 129 8.30 13.14 -8.77
CA ALA A 129 8.26 12.80 -10.19
C ALA A 129 7.95 14.02 -11.07
N LEU A 130 7.06 14.91 -10.60
CA LEU A 130 6.80 16.19 -11.24
C LEU A 130 8.00 17.15 -11.12
N GLY A 131 8.53 17.31 -9.91
CA GLY A 131 9.62 18.23 -9.58
C GLY A 131 10.89 17.96 -10.38
N VAL A 132 11.29 16.69 -10.51
CA VAL A 132 12.49 16.31 -11.28
C VAL A 132 12.33 16.64 -12.78
N LEU A 133 11.13 16.42 -13.34
CA LEU A 133 10.86 16.68 -14.74
C LEU A 133 10.76 18.19 -15.04
N LEU A 134 10.14 18.95 -14.15
CA LEU A 134 10.07 20.42 -14.24
C LEU A 134 11.45 21.06 -14.05
N THR A 135 12.27 20.53 -13.14
CA THR A 135 13.67 20.95 -12.96
C THR A 135 14.45 20.73 -14.26
N TRP A 136 14.33 19.54 -14.87
CA TRP A 136 14.96 19.27 -16.16
C TRP A 136 14.49 20.21 -17.27
N CYS A 137 13.18 20.43 -17.40
CA CYS A 137 12.62 21.32 -18.42
C CYS A 137 13.13 22.76 -18.25
N SER A 138 13.20 23.23 -17.00
CA SER A 138 13.67 24.58 -16.66
C SER A 138 15.17 24.75 -16.96
N VAL A 139 15.98 23.73 -16.65
CA VAL A 139 17.40 23.67 -17.05
C VAL A 139 17.54 23.67 -18.58
N GLU A 140 16.81 22.83 -19.30
CA GLU A 140 16.86 22.79 -20.77
C GLU A 140 16.43 24.10 -21.41
N ARG A 141 15.41 24.76 -20.84
CA ARG A 141 14.94 26.07 -21.31
C ARG A 141 15.97 27.16 -21.06
N SER A 142 16.67 27.14 -19.92
CA SER A 142 17.82 28.01 -19.65
C SER A 142 18.91 27.83 -20.71
N ILE A 143 19.28 26.57 -20.99
CA ILE A 143 20.31 26.23 -21.99
C ILE A 143 19.91 26.66 -23.39
N ALA A 144 18.67 26.39 -23.81
CA ALA A 144 18.18 26.69 -25.14
C ALA A 144 18.04 28.21 -25.38
N THR A 145 17.59 28.96 -24.38
CA THR A 145 17.36 30.41 -24.50
C THR A 145 18.54 31.28 -24.04
N ARG A 146 19.58 30.67 -23.46
CA ARG A 146 20.72 31.35 -22.82
C ARG A 146 20.30 32.37 -21.76
N ARG A 147 19.26 32.08 -20.99
CA ARG A 147 18.70 32.94 -19.91
C ARG A 147 18.88 32.27 -18.55
N LEU A 148 19.14 33.06 -17.51
CA LEU A 148 19.34 32.54 -16.14
C LEU A 148 18.05 32.40 -15.33
N LEU A 149 16.97 33.11 -15.68
CA LEU A 149 15.69 33.02 -14.97
C LEU A 149 15.14 31.58 -14.92
N PRO A 150 15.14 30.78 -16.01
CA PRO A 150 14.72 29.38 -15.93
C PRO A 150 15.68 28.52 -15.08
N ALA A 151 16.96 28.90 -14.95
CA ALA A 151 17.87 28.20 -14.04
C ALA A 151 17.54 28.51 -12.57
N ALA A 152 17.17 29.77 -12.25
CA ALA A 152 16.67 30.14 -10.91
C ALA A 152 15.38 29.36 -10.57
N ALA A 153 14.45 29.27 -11.52
CA ALA A 153 13.23 28.47 -11.35
C ALA A 153 13.56 26.98 -11.14
N ALA A 154 14.53 26.43 -11.87
CA ALA A 154 14.97 25.05 -11.68
C ALA A 154 15.51 24.80 -10.26
N ILE A 155 16.31 25.73 -9.72
CA ILE A 155 16.86 25.63 -8.36
C ILE A 155 15.74 25.70 -7.32
N LEU A 156 14.79 26.63 -7.47
CA LEU A 156 13.65 26.75 -6.57
C LEU A 156 12.78 25.49 -6.57
N ILE A 157 12.44 24.96 -7.75
CA ILE A 157 11.65 23.72 -7.88
C ILE A 157 12.41 22.55 -7.24
N ALA A 158 13.71 22.42 -7.51
CA ALA A 158 14.52 21.37 -6.92
C ALA A 158 14.55 21.48 -5.38
N ALA A 159 14.74 22.68 -4.84
CA ALA A 159 14.77 22.93 -3.40
C ALA A 159 13.43 22.56 -2.74
N LEU A 160 12.29 23.01 -3.29
CA LEU A 160 10.96 22.63 -2.79
C LEU A 160 10.71 21.12 -2.91
N THR A 161 11.21 20.48 -3.96
CA THR A 161 11.03 19.03 -4.13
C THR A 161 11.80 18.23 -3.06
N VAL A 162 12.97 18.72 -2.64
CA VAL A 162 13.77 18.08 -1.58
C VAL A 162 13.06 18.15 -0.23
N THR A 163 12.28 19.22 0.05
CA THR A 163 11.50 19.28 1.29
C THR A 163 10.22 18.45 1.25
N CYS A 164 9.72 18.05 0.07
CA CYS A 164 8.60 17.10 0.01
C CYS A 164 9.00 15.72 0.57
N ALA A 165 10.20 15.23 0.27
CA ALA A 165 10.72 13.95 0.76
C ALA A 165 12.23 13.83 0.56
N PRO A 166 12.93 12.98 1.33
CA PRO A 166 14.34 12.64 1.09
C PRO A 166 14.62 12.10 -0.33
N SER A 167 13.66 11.45 -0.98
CA SER A 167 13.80 11.01 -2.38
C SER A 167 13.88 12.18 -3.37
N GLY A 168 13.45 13.39 -2.97
CA GLY A 168 13.56 14.63 -3.74
C GLY A 168 15.00 15.04 -4.08
N PHE A 169 16.01 14.47 -3.40
CA PHE A 169 17.43 14.66 -3.74
C PHE A 169 17.77 14.33 -5.20
N ILE A 170 16.96 13.49 -5.88
CA ILE A 170 17.15 13.22 -7.31
C ILE A 170 17.08 14.49 -8.18
N CYS A 171 16.47 15.58 -7.71
CA CYS A 171 16.43 16.87 -8.42
C CYS A 171 17.81 17.52 -8.56
N PHE A 172 18.82 17.10 -7.79
CA PHE A 172 20.20 17.52 -8.04
C PHE A 172 20.76 16.94 -9.34
N ALA A 173 20.30 15.77 -9.81
CA ALA A 173 20.77 15.18 -11.06
C ALA A 173 20.58 16.09 -12.29
N PRO A 174 19.38 16.67 -12.57
CA PRO A 174 19.22 17.63 -13.67
C PRO A 174 20.04 18.90 -13.49
N LEU A 175 20.23 19.40 -12.26
CA LEU A 175 21.06 20.58 -12.00
C LEU A 175 22.53 20.30 -12.32
N ILE A 176 23.07 19.17 -11.86
CA ILE A 176 24.46 18.74 -12.13
C ILE A 176 24.66 18.50 -13.63
N ALA A 177 23.73 17.78 -14.28
CA ALA A 177 23.80 17.50 -15.71
C ALA A 177 23.73 18.77 -16.58
N GLY A 178 23.06 19.82 -16.09
CA GLY A 178 22.96 21.14 -16.71
C GLY A 178 24.04 22.14 -16.32
N ALA A 179 24.85 21.84 -15.30
CA ALA A 179 25.73 22.82 -14.66
C ALA A 179 26.73 23.45 -15.64
N ARG A 180 27.44 22.64 -16.43
CA ARG A 180 28.45 23.15 -17.38
C ARG A 180 27.85 24.15 -18.40
N PRO A 181 26.77 23.82 -19.15
CA PRO A 181 26.11 24.78 -20.02
C PRO A 181 25.63 26.05 -19.31
N VAL A 182 25.08 25.94 -18.09
CA VAL A 182 24.59 27.11 -17.33
C VAL A 182 25.75 28.00 -16.88
N ILE A 183 26.85 27.41 -16.38
CA ILE A 183 28.07 28.14 -16.02
C ILE A 183 28.65 28.87 -17.24
N GLN A 184 28.63 28.25 -18.43
CA GLN A 184 29.06 28.93 -19.66
C GLN A 184 28.19 30.17 -19.99
N ILE A 185 26.89 30.12 -19.71
CA ILE A 185 25.99 31.28 -19.85
C ILE A 185 26.35 32.36 -18.84
N VAL A 186 26.60 31.99 -17.57
CA VAL A 186 27.03 32.93 -16.52
C VAL A 186 28.34 33.61 -16.89
N VAL A 187 29.37 32.83 -17.25
CA VAL A 187 30.69 33.35 -17.66
C VAL A 187 30.56 34.25 -18.89
N GLY A 188 29.77 33.83 -19.88
CA GLY A 188 29.52 34.63 -21.08
C GLY A 188 28.86 35.98 -20.78
N ARG A 189 27.89 36.01 -19.86
CA ARG A 189 27.21 37.24 -19.43
C ARG A 189 28.06 38.10 -18.50
N ALA A 190 28.81 37.50 -17.58
CA ALA A 190 29.67 38.20 -16.64
C ALA A 190 30.76 39.02 -17.35
N ARG A 191 31.29 38.51 -18.47
CA ARG A 191 32.24 39.26 -19.32
C ARG A 191 31.67 40.56 -19.89
N ALA A 192 30.36 40.69 -20.02
CA ALA A 192 29.72 41.93 -20.48
C ALA A 192 29.70 43.03 -19.41
N PHE A 193 29.95 42.70 -18.14
CA PHE A 193 29.93 43.64 -17.00
C PHE A 193 31.31 44.25 -16.67
N GLY A 194 32.33 44.05 -17.50
CA GLY A 194 33.67 44.65 -17.35
C GLY A 194 34.56 44.03 -16.25
N THR A 195 34.00 43.59 -15.12
CA THR A 195 34.68 42.80 -14.07
C THR A 195 34.05 41.42 -13.95
N THR A 196 34.84 40.37 -14.13
CA THR A 196 34.35 38.98 -14.15
C THR A 196 33.85 38.50 -12.78
N THR A 197 34.45 38.96 -11.69
CA THR A 197 34.09 38.57 -10.32
C THR A 197 32.79 39.23 -9.85
N LEU A 198 32.68 40.56 -9.95
CA LEU A 198 31.48 41.32 -9.61
C LEU A 198 30.30 40.99 -10.55
N GLY A 199 30.58 40.84 -11.86
CA GLY A 199 29.59 40.37 -12.83
C GLY A 199 29.10 38.93 -12.57
N ALA A 200 29.98 38.02 -12.16
CA ALA A 200 29.55 36.67 -11.79
C ALA A 200 28.76 36.67 -10.47
N ALA A 201 29.21 37.42 -9.46
CA ALA A 201 28.53 37.51 -8.17
C ALA A 201 27.10 38.04 -8.30
N THR A 202 26.89 39.10 -9.08
CA THR A 202 25.56 39.67 -9.36
C THR A 202 24.62 38.70 -10.09
N LEU A 203 25.16 37.86 -10.98
CA LEU A 203 24.38 36.84 -11.69
C LEU A 203 24.10 35.60 -10.83
N LEU A 204 24.99 35.26 -9.89
CA LEU A 204 24.84 34.12 -8.99
C LEU A 204 23.94 34.42 -7.79
N ALA A 205 23.91 35.66 -7.30
CA ALA A 205 23.13 36.03 -6.11
C ALA A 205 21.64 35.65 -6.21
N PRO A 206 20.91 35.91 -7.32
CA PRO A 206 19.52 35.46 -7.46
C PRO A 206 19.36 33.93 -7.53
N LEU A 207 20.37 33.21 -8.05
CA LEU A 207 20.35 31.74 -8.09
C LEU A 207 20.51 31.17 -6.68
N VAL A 208 21.43 31.72 -5.88
CA VAL A 208 21.59 31.36 -4.47
C VAL A 208 20.32 31.67 -3.69
N ALA A 209 19.78 32.88 -3.84
CA ALA A 209 18.54 33.30 -3.18
C ALA A 209 17.37 32.36 -3.52
N SER A 210 17.25 31.92 -4.78
CA SER A 210 16.19 30.98 -5.18
C SER A 210 16.28 29.62 -4.49
N GLY A 211 17.49 29.16 -4.14
CA GLY A 211 17.69 27.90 -3.42
C GLY A 211 17.50 28.04 -1.91
N THR A 212 17.82 29.20 -1.33
CA THR A 212 17.74 29.42 0.12
C THR A 212 16.36 29.82 0.62
N VAL A 213 15.44 30.26 -0.25
CA VAL A 213 14.04 30.54 0.11
C VAL A 213 13.35 29.34 0.75
N VAL A 214 13.76 28.11 0.40
CA VAL A 214 13.19 26.90 0.98
C VAL A 214 13.35 26.82 2.51
N LEU A 215 14.40 27.46 3.05
CA LEU A 215 14.67 27.50 4.49
C LEU A 215 13.57 28.25 5.26
N VAL A 216 12.86 29.18 4.62
CA VAL A 216 11.73 29.90 5.22
C VAL A 216 10.57 28.94 5.46
N PHE A 217 10.32 28.02 4.52
CA PHE A 217 9.31 26.98 4.70
C PHE A 217 9.78 25.95 5.72
N ALA A 218 11.00 25.42 5.55
CA ALA A 218 11.55 24.40 6.42
C ALA A 218 11.61 24.83 7.89
N PHE A 219 12.00 26.07 8.19
CA PHE A 219 12.12 26.54 9.58
C PHE A 219 11.04 27.57 9.94
N GLY A 220 9.90 27.52 9.27
CA GLY A 220 8.78 28.45 9.50
C GLY A 220 8.10 28.25 10.86
N ASN A 221 8.00 26.99 11.31
CA ASN A 221 7.36 26.60 12.58
C ASN A 221 8.31 25.85 13.54
N GLN A 222 9.45 25.35 13.06
CA GLN A 222 10.39 24.55 13.84
C GLN A 222 11.80 25.13 13.82
N THR A 223 12.56 24.82 14.86
CA THR A 223 13.92 25.32 15.04
C THR A 223 14.97 24.34 14.52
N VAL A 224 16.21 24.81 14.36
CA VAL A 224 17.34 23.94 14.00
C VAL A 224 17.59 22.89 15.09
N ALA A 225 17.45 23.26 16.37
CA ALA A 225 17.53 22.32 17.48
C ALA A 225 16.46 21.21 17.38
N GLY A 226 15.22 21.55 17.02
CA GLY A 226 14.14 20.57 16.79
C GLY A 226 14.45 19.61 15.65
N MET A 227 14.99 20.11 14.52
CA MET A 227 15.42 19.27 13.40
C MET A 227 16.54 18.29 13.80
N LEU A 228 17.56 18.76 14.52
CA LEU A 228 18.67 17.91 14.94
C LEU A 228 18.19 16.78 15.86
N GLU A 229 17.25 17.09 16.74
CA GLU A 229 16.64 16.10 17.61
C GLU A 229 15.76 15.11 16.85
N MET A 230 14.94 15.58 15.90
CA MET A 230 14.18 14.73 14.99
C MET A 230 15.09 13.71 14.29
N GLN A 231 16.23 14.16 13.73
CA GLN A 231 17.16 13.27 13.02
C GLN A 231 17.76 12.21 13.95
N ARG A 232 18.12 12.61 15.18
CA ARG A 232 18.64 11.69 16.20
C ARG A 232 17.60 10.63 16.56
N VAL A 233 16.36 11.03 16.80
CA VAL A 233 15.26 10.13 17.18
C VAL A 233 14.93 9.15 16.04
N HIS A 234 14.84 9.63 14.79
CA HIS A 234 14.63 8.76 13.63
C HIS A 234 15.74 7.71 13.47
N THR A 235 16.99 8.11 13.68
CA THR A 235 18.13 7.18 13.62
C THR A 235 18.10 6.17 14.77
N ALA A 236 17.71 6.60 15.97
CA ALA A 236 17.67 5.74 17.15
C ALA A 236 16.52 4.72 17.11
N ALA A 237 15.32 5.15 16.72
CA ALA A 237 14.14 4.29 16.69
C ALA A 237 14.00 3.46 15.39
N GLY A 238 14.65 3.89 14.31
CA GLY A 238 14.65 3.20 13.01
C GLY A 238 13.27 3.06 12.35
N PRO A 239 13.20 2.45 11.15
CA PRO A 239 14.31 1.92 10.37
C PRO A 239 15.11 3.01 9.64
N SER A 240 16.44 2.89 9.64
CA SER A 240 17.34 3.78 8.90
C SER A 240 18.51 2.96 8.34
N GLN A 241 18.49 2.70 7.04
CA GLN A 241 19.47 1.85 6.35
C GLN A 241 20.66 2.67 5.83
N ALA A 242 21.82 2.03 5.78
CA ALA A 242 23.04 2.65 5.29
C ALA A 242 23.03 2.84 3.76
N TRP A 243 23.88 3.73 3.26
CA TRP A 243 23.93 4.08 1.84
C TRP A 243 24.35 2.89 0.94
N PHE A 244 25.16 1.98 1.46
CA PHE A 244 25.63 0.78 0.74
C PHE A 244 24.59 -0.34 0.72
N GLU A 245 23.49 -0.21 1.46
CA GLU A 245 22.37 -1.16 1.49
C GLU A 245 21.29 -0.85 0.43
N GLU A 246 21.60 -0.01 -0.55
CA GLU A 246 20.70 0.29 -1.67
C GLU A 246 20.27 -0.97 -2.44
N TYR A 247 21.03 -2.06 -2.37
CA TYR A 247 20.64 -3.35 -2.96
C TYR A 247 19.31 -3.87 -2.41
N LEU A 248 18.97 -3.56 -1.15
CA LEU A 248 17.71 -3.96 -0.51
C LEU A 248 16.49 -3.49 -1.30
N ARG A 249 16.53 -2.28 -1.86
CA ARG A 249 15.42 -1.75 -2.68
C ARG A 249 15.11 -2.63 -3.88
N TYR A 250 16.13 -3.22 -4.48
CA TYR A 250 15.99 -4.10 -5.64
C TYR A 250 15.72 -5.54 -5.23
N GLN A 251 16.25 -6.00 -4.10
CA GLN A 251 15.93 -7.30 -3.52
C GLN A 251 14.46 -7.38 -3.15
N TRP A 252 13.94 -6.41 -2.40
CA TRP A 252 12.54 -6.35 -1.99
C TRP A 252 11.58 -6.23 -3.17
N LEU A 253 11.99 -5.57 -4.26
CA LEU A 253 11.21 -5.55 -5.50
C LEU A 253 11.03 -6.97 -6.10
N MET A 254 11.95 -7.89 -5.82
CA MET A 254 11.94 -9.27 -6.29
C MET A 254 11.29 -10.25 -5.30
N ASN A 255 10.89 -9.80 -4.10
CA ASN A 255 10.17 -10.62 -3.14
C ASN A 255 8.77 -10.96 -3.65
N MET A 256 8.26 -12.12 -3.23
CA MET A 256 6.92 -12.59 -3.60
C MET A 256 5.87 -12.06 -2.62
N ASP A 257 5.78 -10.73 -2.55
CA ASP A 257 4.81 -9.98 -1.74
C ASP A 257 4.11 -8.89 -2.58
N ILE A 258 3.28 -8.07 -1.93
CA ILE A 258 2.53 -6.98 -2.57
C ILE A 258 3.46 -5.86 -3.06
N ASP A 259 4.55 -5.58 -2.33
CA ASP A 259 5.53 -4.55 -2.66
C ASP A 259 6.47 -4.94 -3.81
N GLY A 260 6.60 -6.24 -4.06
CA GLY A 260 7.22 -6.89 -5.21
C GLY A 260 6.22 -7.41 -6.24
N SER A 261 4.98 -6.89 -6.26
CA SER A 261 3.94 -7.31 -7.21
C SER A 261 4.32 -7.12 -8.69
N LEU A 262 3.62 -7.83 -9.57
CA LEU A 262 3.74 -7.74 -11.03
C LEU A 262 3.73 -6.28 -11.52
N ALA A 263 2.77 -5.49 -11.06
CA ALA A 263 2.56 -4.12 -11.52
C ALA A 263 3.74 -3.21 -11.13
N ARG A 264 4.34 -3.42 -9.96
CA ARG A 264 5.49 -2.67 -9.46
C ARG A 264 6.79 -3.03 -10.19
N ARG A 265 7.06 -4.33 -10.37
CA ARG A 265 8.26 -4.83 -11.09
C ARG A 265 8.35 -4.33 -12.52
N PHE A 266 7.23 -4.37 -13.24
CA PHE A 266 7.21 -4.12 -14.68
C PHE A 266 7.75 -2.74 -15.05
N GLY A 267 7.34 -1.69 -14.32
CA GLY A 267 7.82 -0.32 -14.58
C GLY A 267 9.35 -0.24 -14.53
N VAL A 268 9.93 -0.70 -13.43
CA VAL A 268 11.38 -0.66 -13.20
C VAL A 268 12.14 -1.43 -14.28
N PHE A 269 11.67 -2.62 -14.66
CA PHE A 269 12.30 -3.40 -15.73
C PHE A 269 12.24 -2.70 -17.09
N VAL A 270 11.11 -2.08 -17.43
CA VAL A 270 10.97 -1.31 -18.67
C VAL A 270 11.89 -0.09 -18.68
N MET A 271 12.07 0.57 -17.54
CA MET A 271 13.04 1.67 -17.41
C MET A 271 14.46 1.17 -17.68
N VAL A 272 14.88 0.10 -17.01
CA VAL A 272 16.24 -0.46 -17.13
C VAL A 272 16.53 -0.92 -18.56
N VAL A 273 15.62 -1.68 -19.18
CA VAL A 273 15.82 -2.14 -20.57
C VAL A 273 15.83 -0.98 -21.57
N SER A 274 15.03 0.06 -21.32
CA SER A 274 15.04 1.28 -22.13
C SER A 274 16.36 2.03 -21.99
N LEU A 275 16.89 2.14 -20.78
CA LEU A 275 18.20 2.73 -20.47
C LEU A 275 19.32 1.99 -21.22
N ILE A 276 19.37 0.66 -21.07
CA ILE A 276 20.37 -0.19 -21.73
C ILE A 276 20.29 -0.03 -23.26
N ALA A 277 19.09 -0.08 -23.84
CA ALA A 277 18.89 0.05 -25.28
C ALA A 277 19.35 1.42 -25.79
N VAL A 278 19.04 2.50 -25.07
CA VAL A 278 19.44 3.88 -25.43
C VAL A 278 20.95 4.04 -25.31
N VAL A 279 21.58 3.56 -24.24
CA VAL A 279 23.04 3.63 -24.04
C VAL A 279 23.78 2.87 -25.13
N ILE A 280 23.38 1.62 -25.43
CA ILE A 280 23.98 0.84 -26.52
C ILE A 280 23.80 1.54 -27.87
N ALA A 281 22.62 2.10 -28.15
CA ALA A 281 22.36 2.82 -29.39
C ALA A 281 23.23 4.08 -29.52
N MET A 282 23.45 4.82 -28.43
CA MET A 282 24.34 5.97 -28.39
C MET A 282 25.80 5.56 -28.61
N LEU A 283 26.30 4.54 -27.90
CA LEU A 283 27.69 4.07 -28.02
C LEU A 283 28.02 3.57 -29.43
N ARG A 284 27.11 2.80 -30.06
CA ARG A 284 27.35 2.23 -31.39
C ARG A 284 27.31 3.22 -32.54
N LYS A 285 26.63 4.37 -32.39
CA LYS A 285 26.38 5.32 -33.48
C LYS A 285 27.10 6.66 -33.27
N GLY A 286 28.33 6.62 -32.76
CA GLY A 286 29.14 7.83 -32.56
C GLY A 286 28.55 8.81 -31.54
N GLY A 287 27.85 8.28 -30.54
CA GLY A 287 27.24 9.06 -29.47
C GLY A 287 25.91 9.75 -29.82
N LYS A 288 25.23 9.36 -30.91
CA LYS A 288 23.95 9.98 -31.33
C LYS A 288 22.93 8.96 -31.82
N ILE A 289 21.66 9.17 -31.47
CA ILE A 289 20.53 8.46 -32.09
C ILE A 289 20.07 9.31 -33.29
N PRO A 290 20.03 8.77 -34.52
CA PRO A 290 19.62 9.53 -35.71
C PRO A 290 18.26 10.22 -35.52
N GLY A 291 18.19 11.50 -35.89
CA GLY A 291 16.98 12.32 -35.78
C GLY A 291 16.66 12.84 -34.36
N THR A 292 17.53 12.56 -33.37
CA THR A 292 17.44 13.12 -32.02
C THR A 292 18.52 14.15 -31.72
N ALA A 293 18.23 15.09 -30.82
CA ALA A 293 19.18 16.06 -30.30
C ALA A 293 20.09 15.43 -29.24
N THR A 294 21.40 15.44 -29.49
CA THR A 294 22.39 14.74 -28.66
C THR A 294 22.50 15.28 -27.23
N GLY A 295 22.46 16.61 -27.06
CA GLY A 295 22.58 17.24 -25.74
C GLY A 295 21.48 16.83 -24.77
N PRO A 296 20.19 17.13 -25.06
CA PRO A 296 19.07 16.78 -24.19
C PRO A 296 18.96 15.27 -23.95
N ALA A 297 19.17 14.45 -24.99
CA ALA A 297 19.09 13.00 -24.88
C ALA A 297 20.18 12.42 -23.96
N ARG A 298 21.43 12.90 -24.05
CA ARG A 298 22.50 12.47 -23.13
C ARG A 298 22.25 12.92 -21.70
N ARG A 299 21.74 14.14 -21.51
CA ARG A 299 21.42 14.65 -20.17
C ARG A 299 20.31 13.85 -19.51
N ILE A 300 19.18 13.59 -20.16
CA ILE A 300 18.09 12.83 -19.52
C ILE A 300 18.52 11.39 -19.16
N VAL A 301 19.33 10.75 -20.01
CA VAL A 301 19.91 9.42 -19.71
C VAL A 301 20.84 9.49 -18.52
N GLY A 302 21.77 10.47 -18.51
CA GLY A 302 22.68 10.69 -17.39
C GLY A 302 21.95 11.07 -16.10
N ILE A 303 20.84 11.79 -16.18
CA ILE A 303 19.99 12.15 -15.05
C ILE A 303 19.28 10.94 -14.50
N THR A 304 18.78 10.04 -15.35
CA THR A 304 18.11 8.83 -14.88
C THR A 304 19.10 7.93 -14.13
N VAL A 305 20.32 7.74 -14.67
CA VAL A 305 21.39 7.01 -13.98
C VAL A 305 21.84 7.71 -12.71
N GLY A 306 22.03 9.04 -12.76
CA GLY A 306 22.41 9.85 -11.61
C GLY A 306 21.35 9.84 -10.50
N ALA A 307 20.07 9.85 -10.86
CA ALA A 307 18.96 9.74 -9.92
C ALA A 307 18.97 8.37 -9.21
N MET A 308 19.22 7.27 -9.94
CA MET A 308 19.41 5.94 -9.32
C MET A 308 20.56 5.93 -8.31
N ALA A 309 21.68 6.61 -8.61
CA ALA A 309 22.79 6.73 -7.66
C ALA A 309 22.45 7.63 -6.46
N LEU A 310 21.73 8.73 -6.67
CA LEU A 310 21.33 9.64 -5.58
C LEU A 310 20.32 9.00 -4.63
N MET A 311 19.52 8.03 -5.09
CA MET A 311 18.63 7.24 -4.22
C MET A 311 19.39 6.49 -3.12
N MET A 312 20.69 6.20 -3.31
CA MET A 312 21.53 5.57 -2.29
C MET A 312 21.59 6.38 -0.98
N ILE A 313 21.38 7.70 -1.04
CA ILE A 313 21.45 8.59 0.13
C ILE A 313 20.16 8.57 0.96
N THR A 314 19.05 8.06 0.41
CA THR A 314 17.77 8.00 1.14
C THR A 314 17.86 7.07 2.36
N PRO A 315 17.39 7.46 3.55
CA PRO A 315 17.52 6.63 4.75
C PRO A 315 16.68 5.34 4.66
N THR A 316 15.54 5.37 3.98
CA THR A 316 14.66 4.20 3.79
C THR A 316 14.74 3.66 2.35
N LYS A 317 14.77 2.33 2.21
CA LYS A 317 15.04 1.63 0.93
C LYS A 317 13.82 0.99 0.30
N TRP A 318 12.62 1.42 0.69
CA TRP A 318 11.37 0.83 0.21
C TRP A 318 11.18 0.90 -1.31
N THR A 319 10.42 -0.06 -1.84
CA THR A 319 10.14 -0.20 -3.27
C THR A 319 9.20 0.87 -3.80
N HIS A 320 8.32 1.41 -2.95
CA HIS A 320 7.38 2.47 -3.34
C HIS A 320 8.09 3.74 -3.87
N HIS A 321 9.34 3.97 -3.47
CA HIS A 321 10.13 5.11 -3.92
C HIS A 321 10.42 5.06 -5.43
N PHE A 322 10.25 3.92 -6.11
CA PHE A 322 10.40 3.85 -7.57
C PHE A 322 9.39 4.74 -8.32
N GLY A 323 8.30 5.17 -7.66
CA GLY A 323 7.33 6.12 -8.21
C GLY A 323 7.94 7.45 -8.70
N VAL A 324 9.05 7.89 -8.11
CA VAL A 324 9.76 9.12 -8.52
C VAL A 324 10.29 9.07 -9.95
N PHE A 325 10.50 7.87 -10.50
CA PHE A 325 11.03 7.67 -11.84
C PHE A 325 9.98 7.75 -12.95
N ALA A 326 8.68 7.87 -12.65
CA ALA A 326 7.62 7.79 -13.66
C ALA A 326 7.85 8.69 -14.88
N GLY A 327 8.22 9.96 -14.66
CA GLY A 327 8.53 10.92 -15.73
C GLY A 327 9.86 10.64 -16.46
N LEU A 328 10.89 10.22 -15.73
CA LEU A 328 12.22 9.90 -16.29
C LEU A 328 12.18 8.61 -17.13
N ALA A 329 11.56 7.56 -16.61
CA ALA A 329 11.38 6.28 -17.30
C ALA A 329 10.60 6.46 -18.60
N ALA A 330 9.51 7.23 -18.57
CA ALA A 330 8.74 7.56 -19.77
C ALA A 330 9.60 8.32 -20.81
N SER A 331 10.43 9.27 -20.36
CA SER A 331 11.34 10.04 -21.21
C SER A 331 12.39 9.15 -21.89
N VAL A 332 13.00 8.23 -21.13
CA VAL A 332 13.97 7.26 -21.68
C VAL A 332 13.28 6.25 -22.61
N ALA A 333 12.08 5.81 -22.28
CA ALA A 333 11.31 4.89 -23.12
C ALA A 333 10.95 5.50 -24.49
N VAL A 334 10.67 6.81 -24.57
CA VAL A 334 10.52 7.54 -25.84
C VAL A 334 11.79 7.44 -26.67
N LEU A 335 12.96 7.70 -26.07
CA LEU A 335 14.26 7.59 -26.75
C LEU A 335 14.54 6.16 -27.20
N ALA A 336 14.21 5.16 -26.36
CA ALA A 336 14.33 3.74 -26.70
C ALA A 336 13.43 3.37 -27.88
N ALA A 337 12.19 3.86 -27.92
CA ALA A 337 11.26 3.62 -29.04
C ALA A 337 11.79 4.22 -30.36
N VAL A 338 12.41 5.40 -30.31
CA VAL A 338 13.08 5.99 -31.48
C VAL A 338 14.31 5.18 -31.87
N ALA A 339 15.16 4.80 -30.91
CA ALA A 339 16.40 4.07 -31.14
C ALA A 339 16.18 2.65 -31.71
N THR A 340 15.10 1.99 -31.30
CA THR A 340 14.73 0.63 -31.72
C THR A 340 13.73 0.61 -32.88
N GLY A 341 13.29 1.79 -33.33
CA GLY A 341 12.39 1.96 -34.47
C GLY A 341 13.01 1.46 -35.78
N ALA A 342 12.15 1.07 -36.71
CA ALA A 342 12.52 0.50 -38.02
C ALA A 342 13.51 1.37 -38.83
N ALA A 343 13.43 2.69 -38.68
CA ALA A 343 14.31 3.64 -39.36
C ALA A 343 15.76 3.60 -38.83
N VAL A 344 15.94 3.28 -37.54
CA VAL A 344 17.23 3.30 -36.85
C VAL A 344 17.82 1.89 -36.72
N LEU A 345 17.02 0.91 -36.34
CA LEU A 345 17.43 -0.48 -36.15
C LEU A 345 16.91 -1.35 -37.31
N ARG A 346 17.65 -1.37 -38.42
CA ARG A 346 17.25 -2.09 -39.65
C ARG A 346 17.43 -3.61 -39.58
N SER A 347 18.33 -4.10 -38.72
CA SER A 347 18.64 -5.53 -38.60
C SER A 347 17.52 -6.28 -37.90
N ARG A 348 16.86 -7.22 -38.59
CA ARG A 348 15.80 -8.08 -38.02
C ARG A 348 16.28 -8.83 -36.78
N ARG A 349 17.51 -9.36 -36.81
CA ARG A 349 18.17 -10.01 -35.66
C ARG A 349 18.13 -9.13 -34.42
N ASN A 350 18.64 -7.90 -34.51
CA ASN A 350 18.74 -7.04 -33.34
C ASN A 350 17.36 -6.62 -32.79
N ARG A 351 16.34 -6.53 -33.64
CA ARG A 351 14.96 -6.24 -33.22
C ARG A 351 14.34 -7.42 -32.48
N LEU A 352 14.59 -8.65 -32.94
CA LEU A 352 14.17 -9.86 -32.25
C LEU A 352 14.88 -10.03 -30.92
N LEU A 353 16.19 -9.74 -30.85
CA LEU A 353 16.94 -9.74 -29.58
C LEU A 353 16.34 -8.73 -28.59
N PHE A 354 15.98 -7.54 -29.06
CA PHE A 354 15.32 -6.55 -28.21
C PHE A 354 13.92 -6.98 -27.76
N ALA A 355 13.12 -7.54 -28.67
CA ALA A 355 11.81 -8.09 -28.34
C ALA A 355 11.92 -9.26 -27.34
N ALA A 356 12.92 -10.12 -27.49
CA ALA A 356 13.22 -11.21 -26.56
C ALA A 356 13.58 -10.67 -25.17
N ALA A 357 14.40 -9.62 -25.09
CA ALA A 357 14.74 -8.99 -23.80
C ALA A 357 13.50 -8.40 -23.10
N VAL A 358 12.62 -7.71 -23.85
CA VAL A 358 11.36 -7.19 -23.30
C VAL A 358 10.43 -8.33 -22.87
N SER A 359 10.32 -9.40 -23.67
CA SER A 359 9.52 -10.60 -23.35
C SER A 359 10.04 -11.31 -22.10
N PHE A 360 11.36 -11.43 -21.95
CA PHE A 360 12.00 -12.05 -20.79
C PHE A 360 11.71 -11.28 -19.51
N LEU A 361 11.92 -9.96 -19.53
CA LEU A 361 11.63 -9.11 -18.37
C LEU A 361 10.14 -9.07 -18.02
N THR A 362 9.27 -9.14 -19.04
CA THR A 362 7.83 -9.32 -18.83
C THR A 362 7.56 -10.66 -18.16
N ALA A 363 8.20 -11.76 -18.60
CA ALA A 363 8.08 -13.07 -17.95
C ALA A 363 8.46 -13.01 -16.46
N VAL A 364 9.56 -12.33 -16.13
CA VAL A 364 10.03 -12.15 -14.74
C VAL A 364 9.06 -11.29 -13.93
N ALA A 365 8.41 -10.28 -14.53
CA ALA A 365 7.39 -9.50 -13.83
C ALA A 365 6.15 -10.38 -13.50
N PHE A 366 5.74 -11.24 -14.42
CA PHE A 366 4.59 -12.17 -14.27
C PHE A 366 4.84 -13.34 -13.30
N THR A 367 6.01 -13.44 -12.67
CA THR A 367 6.19 -14.37 -11.54
C THR A 367 5.66 -13.81 -10.22
N GLY A 368 5.44 -12.49 -10.13
CA GLY A 368 4.82 -11.87 -8.97
C GLY A 368 3.29 -11.98 -8.99
N THR A 369 2.66 -11.73 -7.85
CA THR A 369 1.20 -11.67 -7.73
C THR A 369 0.64 -10.41 -8.39
N ASN A 370 -0.67 -10.40 -8.68
CA ASN A 370 -1.41 -9.20 -9.10
C ASN A 370 -2.04 -8.51 -7.87
N GLY A 371 -1.33 -8.49 -6.75
CA GLY A 371 -1.78 -7.91 -5.48
C GLY A 371 -1.63 -6.39 -5.42
N TYR A 372 -2.52 -5.77 -4.63
CA TYR A 372 -2.48 -4.35 -4.24
C TYR A 372 -2.59 -4.26 -2.72
N TRP A 373 -2.37 -3.08 -2.15
CA TRP A 373 -2.38 -2.90 -0.70
C TRP A 373 -3.80 -2.96 -0.11
N TYR A 374 -3.93 -3.67 1.02
CA TYR A 374 -5.13 -3.78 1.84
C TYR A 374 -6.43 -3.93 1.01
N VAL A 375 -7.39 -3.03 1.18
CA VAL A 375 -8.68 -3.07 0.48
C VAL A 375 -8.60 -2.97 -1.04
N SER A 376 -7.47 -2.51 -1.58
CA SER A 376 -7.31 -2.36 -3.04
C SER A 376 -7.17 -3.71 -3.74
N ALA A 377 -6.84 -4.78 -3.01
CA ALA A 377 -6.76 -6.14 -3.54
C ALA A 377 -8.13 -6.83 -3.63
N TRP A 378 -9.17 -6.33 -2.97
CA TRP A 378 -10.43 -7.06 -2.82
C TRP A 378 -11.13 -7.24 -4.17
N GLY A 379 -11.38 -8.50 -4.53
CA GLY A 379 -11.98 -8.90 -5.81
C GLY A 379 -11.03 -8.90 -7.01
N VAL A 380 -9.79 -8.45 -6.85
CA VAL A 380 -8.78 -8.44 -7.93
C VAL A 380 -8.40 -9.88 -8.31
N PRO A 381 -8.37 -10.24 -9.61
CA PRO A 381 -7.96 -11.58 -10.01
C PRO A 381 -6.48 -11.83 -9.68
N PHE A 382 -6.17 -13.01 -9.14
CA PHE A 382 -4.80 -13.44 -8.83
C PHE A 382 -4.06 -12.46 -7.88
N TRP A 383 -4.76 -11.93 -6.88
CA TRP A 383 -4.17 -10.99 -5.91
C TRP A 383 -3.15 -11.66 -4.98
N ASP A 384 -3.34 -12.95 -4.70
CA ASP A 384 -2.59 -13.83 -3.78
C ASP A 384 -1.54 -14.71 -4.49
N LYS A 385 -1.65 -14.87 -5.82
CA LYS A 385 -0.83 -15.82 -6.60
C LYS A 385 -0.45 -15.26 -7.97
N PRO A 386 0.54 -15.84 -8.67
CA PRO A 386 0.87 -15.45 -10.04
C PRO A 386 -0.28 -15.73 -11.01
N ILE A 387 -0.33 -15.00 -12.12
CA ILE A 387 -1.40 -15.15 -13.12
C ILE A 387 -1.23 -16.46 -13.89
N LEU A 388 -2.27 -17.30 -13.86
CA LEU A 388 -2.34 -18.62 -14.49
C LEU A 388 -3.43 -18.65 -15.56
N VAL A 389 -3.16 -19.31 -16.70
CA VAL A 389 -4.13 -19.59 -17.76
C VAL A 389 -4.07 -21.08 -18.06
N ALA A 390 -5.19 -21.80 -17.88
CA ALA A 390 -5.25 -23.26 -18.04
C ALA A 390 -4.13 -24.00 -17.25
N CYS A 391 -3.94 -23.61 -15.99
CA CYS A 391 -2.87 -24.10 -15.09
C CYS A 391 -1.43 -23.81 -15.55
N LEU A 392 -1.23 -23.04 -16.62
CA LEU A 392 0.07 -22.59 -17.08
C LEU A 392 0.31 -21.13 -16.69
N GLY A 393 1.44 -20.83 -16.05
CA GLY A 393 1.82 -19.46 -15.72
C GLY A 393 2.00 -18.61 -16.96
N VAL A 394 1.43 -17.40 -16.94
CA VAL A 394 1.66 -16.41 -18.02
C VAL A 394 3.15 -16.05 -18.11
N SER A 395 3.87 -16.11 -16.99
CA SER A 395 5.34 -16.06 -16.94
C SER A 395 6.00 -17.12 -17.83
N THR A 396 5.57 -18.38 -17.73
CA THR A 396 6.06 -19.49 -18.57
C THR A 396 5.73 -19.27 -20.04
N MET A 397 4.55 -18.71 -20.36
CA MET A 397 4.20 -18.37 -21.74
C MET A 397 5.13 -17.30 -22.33
N PHE A 398 5.41 -16.23 -21.59
CA PHE A 398 6.37 -15.19 -22.01
C PHE A 398 7.81 -15.70 -22.07
N LEU A 399 8.18 -16.66 -21.22
CA LEU A 399 9.48 -17.33 -21.29
C LEU A 399 9.58 -18.19 -22.57
N GLY A 400 8.54 -18.96 -22.89
CA GLY A 400 8.45 -19.69 -24.16
C GLY A 400 8.54 -18.76 -25.37
N LEU A 401 7.83 -17.62 -25.36
CA LEU A 401 7.93 -16.59 -26.38
C LEU A 401 9.36 -16.02 -26.49
N THR A 402 10.04 -15.81 -25.37
CA THR A 402 11.45 -15.37 -25.34
C THR A 402 12.34 -16.36 -26.09
N VAL A 403 12.21 -17.66 -25.80
CA VAL A 403 12.98 -18.71 -26.48
C VAL A 403 12.70 -18.70 -27.99
N LEU A 404 11.43 -18.61 -28.40
CA LEU A 404 11.06 -18.53 -29.82
C LEU A 404 11.66 -17.31 -30.51
N LEU A 405 11.64 -16.14 -29.86
CA LEU A 405 12.25 -14.91 -30.39
C LEU A 405 13.77 -15.02 -30.50
N LEU A 406 14.43 -15.68 -29.56
CA LEU A 406 15.88 -15.96 -29.60
C LEU A 406 16.22 -16.94 -30.72
N LEU A 407 15.47 -18.03 -30.88
CA LEU A 407 15.65 -18.97 -31.99
C LEU A 407 15.45 -18.29 -33.34
N ALA A 408 14.43 -17.43 -33.47
CA ALA A 408 14.25 -16.61 -34.65
C ALA A 408 15.43 -15.63 -34.87
N ALA A 409 15.95 -15.02 -33.80
CA ALA A 409 17.12 -14.15 -33.89
C ALA A 409 18.37 -14.92 -34.38
N VAL A 410 18.61 -16.13 -33.87
CA VAL A 410 19.67 -17.04 -34.31
C VAL A 410 19.48 -17.42 -35.78
N TRP A 411 18.26 -17.78 -36.18
CA TRP A 411 17.95 -18.06 -37.57
C TRP A 411 18.30 -16.89 -38.50
N PHE A 412 17.86 -15.67 -38.16
CA PHE A 412 18.21 -14.48 -38.93
C PHE A 412 19.70 -14.12 -38.85
N HIS A 413 20.39 -14.48 -37.76
CA HIS A 413 21.83 -14.30 -37.65
C HIS A 413 22.58 -15.22 -38.61
N LEU A 414 22.23 -16.51 -38.64
CA LEU A 414 22.83 -17.51 -39.52
C LEU A 414 22.47 -17.27 -40.99
N ARG A 415 21.26 -16.79 -41.28
CA ARG A 415 20.81 -16.51 -42.65
C ARG A 415 21.38 -15.20 -43.23
N ALA A 416 21.90 -14.30 -42.39
CA ALA A 416 22.34 -12.96 -42.80
C ALA A 416 23.36 -12.94 -43.96
N PRO A 417 24.36 -13.85 -44.03
CA PRO A 417 25.30 -13.91 -45.16
C PRO A 417 24.66 -14.37 -46.48
N TYR A 418 23.57 -15.13 -46.41
CA TYR A 418 22.98 -15.84 -47.55
C TYR A 418 21.78 -15.10 -48.19
N VAL A 419 21.39 -13.94 -47.66
CA VAL A 419 20.22 -13.17 -48.13
C VAL A 419 20.69 -11.80 -48.58
N ARG A 420 20.50 -11.49 -49.87
CA ARG A 420 20.69 -10.12 -50.38
C ARG A 420 19.72 -9.18 -49.66
N ALA A 421 20.22 -8.02 -49.25
CA ALA A 421 19.39 -6.94 -48.73
C ALA A 421 18.33 -6.54 -49.79
N ASP A 422 17.21 -5.99 -49.34
CA ASP A 422 16.12 -5.39 -50.15
C ASP A 422 14.83 -6.21 -50.31
N LYS A 423 14.16 -6.49 -49.18
CA LYS A 423 12.69 -6.47 -49.17
C LYS A 423 12.21 -5.41 -48.17
N PRO A 424 11.24 -4.55 -48.54
CA PRO A 424 10.64 -3.61 -47.60
C PRO A 424 10.13 -4.39 -46.38
N MET A 425 10.46 -3.88 -45.21
CA MET A 425 10.19 -4.58 -43.98
C MET A 425 8.69 -4.52 -43.70
N ALA A 426 8.05 -5.69 -43.62
CA ALA A 426 6.61 -5.77 -43.44
C ALA A 426 6.15 -5.08 -42.13
N ARG A 427 4.91 -4.58 -42.13
CA ARG A 427 4.37 -3.67 -41.10
C ARG A 427 4.47 -4.21 -39.67
N TRP A 428 4.31 -5.51 -39.45
CA TRP A 428 4.46 -6.17 -38.14
C TRP A 428 5.84 -5.94 -37.50
N TRP A 429 6.90 -5.80 -38.29
CA TRP A 429 8.21 -5.45 -37.74
C TRP A 429 8.23 -4.06 -37.15
N SER A 430 7.36 -3.12 -37.56
CA SER A 430 7.34 -1.75 -37.02
C SER A 430 6.70 -1.62 -35.63
N VAL A 431 6.14 -2.70 -35.08
CA VAL A 431 5.51 -2.71 -33.75
C VAL A 431 6.57 -2.50 -32.67
N PRO A 432 6.39 -1.56 -31.72
CA PRO A 432 7.36 -1.33 -30.65
C PRO A 432 7.11 -2.34 -29.51
N PRO A 433 8.05 -3.24 -29.18
CA PRO A 433 7.82 -4.26 -28.14
C PRO A 433 7.49 -3.65 -26.77
N ILE A 434 8.15 -2.56 -26.39
CA ILE A 434 7.87 -1.84 -25.12
C ILE A 434 6.43 -1.31 -25.12
N ALA A 435 5.95 -0.72 -26.21
CA ALA A 435 4.61 -0.15 -26.26
C ALA A 435 3.53 -1.23 -26.12
N VAL A 436 3.75 -2.40 -26.73
CA VAL A 436 2.83 -3.55 -26.60
C VAL A 436 2.83 -4.06 -25.16
N ALA A 437 4.00 -4.33 -24.59
CA ALA A 437 4.10 -4.81 -23.21
C ALA A 437 3.49 -3.82 -22.21
N ALA A 438 3.82 -2.52 -22.32
CA ALA A 438 3.27 -1.49 -21.45
C ALA A 438 1.76 -1.30 -21.65
N GLY A 439 1.27 -1.39 -22.88
CA GLY A 439 -0.16 -1.35 -23.17
C GLY A 439 -0.93 -2.51 -22.55
N LEU A 440 -0.39 -3.73 -22.64
CA LEU A 440 -0.95 -4.91 -21.99
C LEU A 440 -0.98 -4.76 -20.47
N MET A 441 0.10 -4.23 -19.87
CA MET A 441 0.16 -4.02 -18.43
C MET A 441 -0.80 -2.95 -17.92
N VAL A 442 -0.92 -1.82 -18.63
CA VAL A 442 -1.90 -0.78 -18.30
C VAL A 442 -3.33 -1.32 -18.42
N LEU A 443 -3.61 -2.07 -19.48
CA LEU A 443 -4.92 -2.71 -19.67
C LEU A 443 -5.21 -3.71 -18.55
N LEU A 444 -4.23 -4.57 -18.21
CA LEU A 444 -4.36 -5.55 -17.13
C LEU A 444 -4.66 -4.88 -15.79
N ALA A 445 -3.93 -3.82 -15.43
CA ALA A 445 -4.16 -3.08 -14.19
C ALA A 445 -5.57 -2.48 -14.12
N VAL A 446 -5.98 -1.76 -15.18
CA VAL A 446 -7.32 -1.13 -15.24
C VAL A 446 -8.44 -2.17 -15.25
N ALA A 447 -8.30 -3.24 -16.04
CA ALA A 447 -9.28 -4.31 -16.11
C ALA A 447 -9.39 -5.09 -14.79
N SER A 448 -8.27 -5.31 -14.09
CA SER A 448 -8.24 -5.98 -12.79
C SER A 448 -9.03 -5.21 -11.74
N MET A 449 -8.79 -3.90 -11.62
CA MET A 449 -9.54 -3.05 -10.68
C MET A 449 -11.01 -2.90 -11.07
N ALA A 450 -11.31 -2.76 -12.36
CA ALA A 450 -12.69 -2.70 -12.84
C ALA A 450 -13.44 -4.01 -12.57
N LYS A 451 -12.82 -5.18 -12.80
CA LYS A 451 -13.38 -6.48 -12.42
C LYS A 451 -13.59 -6.53 -10.91
N GLY A 452 -12.59 -6.15 -10.11
CA GLY A 452 -12.71 -6.14 -8.65
C GLY A 452 -13.91 -5.34 -8.17
N ALA A 453 -14.11 -4.13 -8.70
CA ALA A 453 -15.27 -3.29 -8.40
C ALA A 453 -16.62 -3.94 -8.75
N VAL A 454 -16.70 -4.65 -9.88
CA VAL A 454 -17.93 -5.34 -10.31
C VAL A 454 -18.18 -6.62 -9.50
N ALA A 455 -17.12 -7.41 -9.27
CA ALA A 455 -17.23 -8.68 -8.58
C ALA A 455 -17.56 -8.53 -7.09
N GLN A 456 -17.13 -7.41 -6.47
CA GLN A 456 -17.42 -7.11 -5.08
C GLN A 456 -18.80 -6.48 -4.87
N TRP A 457 -19.52 -6.07 -5.92
CA TRP A 457 -20.82 -5.42 -5.73
C TRP A 457 -21.87 -6.42 -5.20
N PRO A 458 -22.63 -6.11 -4.13
CA PRO A 458 -22.81 -4.80 -3.48
C PRO A 458 -21.89 -4.49 -2.28
N SER A 459 -20.99 -5.39 -1.88
CA SER A 459 -20.01 -5.18 -0.81
C SER A 459 -18.99 -4.08 -1.12
N TYR A 460 -18.08 -3.83 -0.17
CA TYR A 460 -17.09 -2.76 -0.27
C TYR A 460 -16.12 -2.98 -1.44
N SER A 461 -15.89 -1.89 -2.17
CA SER A 461 -14.73 -1.75 -3.05
C SER A 461 -14.27 -0.30 -3.04
N VAL A 462 -12.99 -0.06 -3.37
CA VAL A 462 -12.46 1.30 -3.52
C VAL A 462 -13.30 2.12 -4.50
N ALA A 463 -13.79 1.49 -5.59
CA ALA A 463 -14.68 2.13 -6.55
C ALA A 463 -16.04 2.51 -5.94
N LYS A 464 -16.70 1.59 -5.21
CA LYS A 464 -17.96 1.88 -4.51
C LYS A 464 -17.78 3.04 -3.53
N SER A 465 -16.75 2.98 -2.68
CA SER A 465 -16.43 4.02 -1.70
C SER A 465 -16.28 5.40 -2.35
N ASN A 466 -15.50 5.48 -3.42
CA ASN A 466 -15.24 6.74 -4.12
C ASN A 466 -16.49 7.27 -4.85
N LEU A 467 -17.29 6.41 -5.47
CA LEU A 467 -18.53 6.81 -6.13
C LEU A 467 -19.59 7.27 -5.11
N SER A 468 -19.70 6.59 -3.97
CA SER A 468 -20.56 6.98 -2.85
C SER A 468 -20.14 8.31 -2.24
N ALA A 469 -18.82 8.55 -2.12
CA ALA A 469 -18.29 9.82 -1.64
C ALA A 469 -18.65 10.98 -2.57
N LEU A 470 -18.61 10.78 -3.90
CA LEU A 470 -19.08 11.76 -4.87
C LEU A 470 -20.60 12.03 -4.77
N ALA A 471 -21.36 11.07 -4.27
CA ALA A 471 -22.79 11.21 -3.97
C ALA A 471 -23.08 11.79 -2.57
N GLY A 472 -22.06 12.12 -1.78
CA GLY A 472 -22.17 12.73 -0.45
C GLY A 472 -21.99 11.76 0.73
N ASN A 473 -21.90 10.45 0.50
CA ASN A 473 -21.60 9.48 1.55
C ASN A 473 -20.09 9.21 1.64
N THR A 474 -19.42 9.93 2.54
CA THR A 474 -17.96 9.98 2.58
C THR A 474 -17.29 9.00 3.55
N CYS A 475 -18.05 8.23 4.36
CA CYS A 475 -17.45 7.45 5.46
C CYS A 475 -16.77 6.14 5.07
N GLY A 476 -16.73 5.83 3.77
CA GLY A 476 -15.95 4.70 3.26
C GLY A 476 -16.36 3.38 3.90
N LEU A 477 -15.37 2.66 4.42
CA LEU A 477 -15.53 1.29 4.93
C LEU A 477 -16.38 1.23 6.21
N ALA A 478 -16.51 2.34 6.94
CA ALA A 478 -17.31 2.43 8.16
C ALA A 478 -18.81 2.14 7.94
N ASN A 479 -19.31 2.27 6.71
CA ASN A 479 -20.70 1.98 6.37
C ASN A 479 -20.93 0.52 5.98
N ASP A 480 -19.87 -0.22 5.63
CA ASP A 480 -19.95 -1.60 5.15
C ASP A 480 -19.45 -2.61 6.21
N VAL A 481 -18.83 -2.13 7.29
CA VAL A 481 -18.44 -2.96 8.44
C VAL A 481 -19.59 -3.02 9.45
N LEU A 482 -19.99 -4.24 9.78
CA LEU A 482 -21.08 -4.58 10.69
C LEU A 482 -20.51 -5.03 12.04
N LEU A 483 -20.96 -4.42 13.13
CA LEU A 483 -20.50 -4.67 14.50
C LEU A 483 -21.60 -5.28 15.36
N GLU A 484 -21.26 -6.33 16.11
CA GLU A 484 -22.10 -6.98 17.10
C GLU A 484 -21.75 -6.45 18.50
N THR A 485 -22.53 -5.49 19.02
CA THR A 485 -22.17 -4.77 20.26
C THR A 485 -22.52 -5.53 21.54
N ASN A 486 -23.46 -6.48 21.49
CA ASN A 486 -23.84 -7.30 22.64
C ASN A 486 -24.03 -8.79 22.25
N PRO A 487 -22.92 -9.54 22.09
CA PRO A 487 -22.99 -10.93 21.63
C PRO A 487 -23.71 -11.87 22.62
N ASN A 488 -23.83 -11.49 23.90
CA ASN A 488 -24.55 -12.29 24.90
C ASN A 488 -26.06 -12.30 24.67
N ALA A 489 -26.64 -11.21 24.16
CA ALA A 489 -28.08 -11.11 23.91
C ALA A 489 -28.52 -11.87 22.66
N ASP A 490 -27.56 -12.19 21.78
CA ASP A 490 -27.80 -12.78 20.47
C ASP A 490 -27.71 -14.31 20.48
N VAL A 491 -27.29 -14.91 21.61
CA VAL A 491 -27.21 -16.35 21.81
C VAL A 491 -28.58 -16.99 21.66
N LEU A 492 -28.68 -18.00 20.77
CA LEU A 492 -29.94 -18.67 20.51
C LEU A 492 -30.41 -19.47 21.72
N GLN A 493 -31.72 -19.47 21.92
CA GLN A 493 -32.34 -20.25 22.99
C GLN A 493 -32.55 -21.69 22.52
N PRO A 494 -32.21 -22.68 23.36
CA PRO A 494 -32.49 -24.07 23.05
C PRO A 494 -34.00 -24.35 23.05
N VAL A 495 -34.45 -25.25 22.18
CA VAL A 495 -35.85 -25.70 22.09
C VAL A 495 -36.25 -26.48 23.36
N SER A 496 -35.29 -27.16 23.98
CA SER A 496 -35.48 -27.95 25.20
C SER A 496 -34.23 -27.93 26.07
N GLY A 497 -34.40 -27.86 27.39
CA GLY A 497 -33.29 -27.82 28.36
C GLY A 497 -32.75 -26.42 28.59
N ASP A 498 -31.75 -26.31 29.46
CA ASP A 498 -30.97 -25.07 29.62
C ASP A 498 -29.80 -25.02 28.61
N ALA A 499 -29.07 -23.90 28.58
CA ALA A 499 -27.97 -23.71 27.62
C ALA A 499 -26.85 -24.75 27.76
N PHE A 500 -26.54 -25.19 28.98
CA PHE A 500 -25.46 -26.15 29.27
C PHE A 500 -25.85 -27.56 28.82
N ALA A 501 -27.06 -27.99 29.17
CA ALA A 501 -27.61 -29.28 28.76
C ALA A 501 -27.80 -29.35 27.24
N ALA A 502 -28.22 -28.24 26.61
CA ALA A 502 -28.37 -28.19 25.16
C ALA A 502 -27.03 -28.24 24.44
N LEU A 503 -25.98 -27.56 24.91
CA LEU A 503 -24.67 -27.63 24.27
C LEU A 503 -24.10 -29.06 24.35
N GLY A 504 -24.30 -29.76 25.46
CA GLY A 504 -23.79 -31.11 25.72
C GLY A 504 -24.77 -32.26 25.48
N ALA A 505 -25.81 -32.08 24.65
CA ALA A 505 -26.94 -33.03 24.55
C ALA A 505 -26.53 -34.47 24.20
N GLU A 506 -25.80 -34.66 23.10
CA GLU A 506 -25.16 -35.93 22.73
C GLU A 506 -23.65 -35.70 22.67
N ASN A 507 -22.95 -35.99 23.77
CA ASN A 507 -21.54 -35.65 23.95
C ASN A 507 -20.70 -36.90 24.30
N ASP A 508 -19.67 -37.17 23.51
CA ASP A 508 -18.62 -38.15 23.77
C ASP A 508 -17.26 -37.46 23.62
N GLY A 509 -16.52 -37.26 24.71
CA GLY A 509 -15.16 -36.70 24.70
C GLY A 509 -15.01 -35.18 24.72
N PHE A 510 -16.09 -34.38 24.63
CA PHE A 510 -15.98 -32.92 24.83
C PHE A 510 -16.20 -32.55 26.30
N THR A 511 -15.35 -31.67 26.84
CA THR A 511 -15.43 -31.23 28.25
C THR A 511 -15.41 -29.70 28.37
N PRO A 512 -15.95 -29.13 29.46
CA PRO A 512 -15.88 -27.69 29.72
C PRO A 512 -14.45 -27.14 29.82
N ASP A 513 -13.51 -27.95 30.31
CA ASP A 513 -12.08 -27.61 30.42
C ASP A 513 -11.27 -28.02 29.17
N GLY A 514 -11.94 -28.49 28.11
CA GLY A 514 -11.32 -29.01 26.88
C GLY A 514 -10.88 -27.93 25.90
N VAL A 515 -10.44 -26.78 26.40
CA VAL A 515 -9.84 -25.69 25.62
C VAL A 515 -8.37 -25.61 25.96
N ALA A 516 -7.48 -25.54 24.95
CA ALA A 516 -6.06 -25.39 25.20
C ALA A 516 -5.75 -24.10 25.97
N ARG A 517 -4.76 -24.15 26.86
CA ARG A 517 -4.32 -22.98 27.63
C ARG A 517 -3.60 -21.95 26.76
N ASP A 518 -2.90 -22.43 25.75
CA ASP A 518 -2.24 -21.61 24.76
C ASP A 518 -3.10 -21.54 23.51
N LEU A 519 -3.70 -20.37 23.28
CA LEU A 519 -4.49 -20.07 22.08
C LEU A 519 -3.77 -19.06 21.19
N THR A 520 -2.45 -18.98 21.33
CA THR A 520 -1.60 -18.17 20.47
C THR A 520 -1.77 -18.64 19.03
N ALA A 521 -2.19 -17.72 18.16
CA ALA A 521 -2.35 -17.98 16.74
C ALA A 521 -1.05 -18.50 16.12
N ASP A 522 -1.19 -19.40 15.15
CA ASP A 522 -0.09 -19.79 14.27
C ASP A 522 0.55 -18.54 13.67
N LYS A 523 1.88 -18.56 13.53
CA LYS A 523 2.64 -17.40 13.08
C LYS A 523 2.18 -16.95 11.70
N GLU A 524 1.62 -15.74 11.63
CA GLU A 524 1.57 -14.97 10.38
C GLU A 524 2.84 -14.13 10.28
N SER A 525 3.49 -14.17 9.13
CA SER A 525 4.72 -13.41 8.89
C SER A 525 4.51 -12.45 7.73
N SER A 526 4.95 -11.20 7.91
CA SER A 526 5.13 -10.25 6.81
C SER A 526 6.46 -10.52 6.12
N ALA A 527 6.49 -10.51 4.79
CA ALA A 527 7.75 -10.65 4.06
C ALA A 527 8.68 -9.47 4.38
N SER A 528 9.99 -9.77 4.53
CA SER A 528 10.99 -8.73 4.74
C SER A 528 10.97 -7.72 3.59
N GLY A 529 11.04 -6.43 3.91
CA GLY A 529 10.99 -5.37 2.89
C GLY A 529 9.60 -4.86 2.53
N THR A 530 8.56 -5.38 3.18
CA THR A 530 7.21 -4.80 3.16
C THR A 530 7.25 -3.41 3.80
N SER A 531 6.58 -2.43 3.19
CA SER A 531 6.61 -1.03 3.63
C SER A 531 6.16 -0.90 5.09
N ASN A 532 6.93 -0.12 5.88
CA ASN A 532 6.72 0.11 7.31
C ASN A 532 6.86 -1.15 8.20
N THR A 533 7.64 -2.16 7.77
CA THR A 533 8.12 -3.20 8.69
C THR A 533 9.38 -2.76 9.45
N VAL A 534 9.54 -3.21 10.69
CA VAL A 534 10.74 -3.01 11.50
C VAL A 534 11.48 -4.33 11.69
N ASP A 535 12.80 -4.36 11.52
CA ASP A 535 13.64 -5.53 11.77
C ASP A 535 13.85 -5.71 13.28
N THR A 536 12.86 -6.26 13.97
CA THR A 536 13.04 -6.80 15.32
C THR A 536 13.54 -8.25 15.19
N GLU A 537 14.39 -8.71 16.13
CA GLU A 537 14.74 -10.16 16.25
C GLU A 537 13.47 -11.02 16.40
N ASP A 538 12.35 -10.37 16.77
CA ASP A 538 10.99 -10.86 16.94
C ASP A 538 10.02 -10.50 15.78
N GLN A 539 10.46 -10.37 14.52
CA GLN A 539 9.56 -10.35 13.33
C GLN A 539 8.71 -11.65 13.17
N GLN A 540 8.82 -12.56 14.14
CA GLN A 540 8.08 -13.81 14.28
C GLN A 540 7.18 -13.80 15.52
N GLN A 541 6.66 -12.64 15.91
CA GLN A 541 5.66 -12.59 16.96
C GLN A 541 4.34 -13.18 16.45
N PRO A 542 3.73 -14.10 17.20
CA PRO A 542 2.36 -14.50 16.92
C PRO A 542 1.43 -13.28 17.03
N THR A 543 0.31 -13.29 16.31
CA THR A 543 -0.72 -12.22 16.33
C THR A 543 -1.41 -12.05 17.70
N SER A 544 -0.93 -12.74 18.74
CA SER A 544 -1.38 -12.62 20.14
C SER A 544 -1.01 -11.29 20.82
N THR A 545 -0.30 -10.37 20.14
CA THR A 545 -0.07 -9.01 20.65
C THR A 545 -1.29 -8.10 20.58
N THR A 546 -2.41 -8.54 19.99
CA THR A 546 -3.71 -7.93 20.31
C THR A 546 -4.03 -8.29 21.77
N GLY A 547 -3.85 -7.34 22.71
CA GLY A 547 -4.21 -7.51 24.13
C GLY A 547 -5.71 -7.74 24.39
N ALA A 548 -6.47 -8.11 23.36
CA ALA A 548 -7.92 -8.04 23.25
C ALA A 548 -8.66 -9.36 23.53
N GLY A 549 -8.01 -10.32 24.19
CA GLY A 549 -8.67 -11.48 24.81
C GLY A 549 -9.05 -12.63 23.86
N THR A 550 -8.61 -12.63 22.59
CA THR A 550 -8.82 -13.74 21.65
C THR A 550 -7.79 -14.88 21.80
N GLY A 551 -6.67 -14.61 22.48
CA GLY A 551 -5.56 -15.56 22.68
C GLY A 551 -5.47 -16.19 24.08
N GLY A 552 -6.47 -16.02 24.95
CA GLY A 552 -6.48 -16.57 26.32
C GLY A 552 -7.58 -17.61 26.56
N SER A 553 -7.49 -18.38 27.65
CA SER A 553 -8.48 -19.41 28.02
C SER A 553 -9.84 -18.86 28.46
N ALA A 554 -9.97 -17.53 28.59
CA ALA A 554 -11.23 -16.86 28.85
C ALA A 554 -12.05 -16.74 27.56
N LEU A 555 -13.37 -16.62 27.70
CA LEU A 555 -14.27 -16.41 26.56
C LEU A 555 -13.96 -15.06 25.85
N PRO A 556 -13.89 -15.06 24.51
CA PRO A 556 -13.60 -13.86 23.71
C PRO A 556 -14.80 -12.92 23.65
N TYR A 557 -14.62 -11.75 23.04
CA TYR A 557 -15.70 -10.83 22.64
C TYR A 557 -16.56 -10.26 23.79
N GLY A 558 -16.17 -10.49 25.04
CA GLY A 558 -16.99 -10.17 26.20
C GLY A 558 -18.20 -11.08 26.38
N LEU A 559 -18.14 -12.31 25.85
CA LEU A 559 -19.09 -13.37 26.18
C LEU A 559 -18.99 -13.70 27.68
N ASP A 560 -20.14 -13.81 28.34
CA ASP A 560 -20.23 -14.03 29.78
C ASP A 560 -20.17 -15.53 30.11
N PRO A 561 -19.10 -16.01 30.80
CA PRO A 561 -18.96 -17.42 31.13
C PRO A 561 -20.05 -17.95 32.07
N ALA A 562 -20.82 -17.08 32.74
CA ALA A 562 -21.94 -17.50 33.57
C ALA A 562 -23.17 -17.92 32.75
N THR A 563 -23.30 -17.43 31.52
CA THR A 563 -24.49 -17.67 30.67
C THR A 563 -24.17 -18.39 29.36
N VAL A 564 -22.91 -18.33 28.92
CA VAL A 564 -22.45 -18.93 27.67
C VAL A 564 -21.56 -20.14 27.99
N PRO A 565 -22.08 -21.38 27.84
CA PRO A 565 -21.27 -22.58 28.05
C PRO A 565 -20.23 -22.76 26.93
N VAL A 566 -19.17 -23.50 27.26
CA VAL A 566 -18.11 -23.91 26.33
C VAL A 566 -17.92 -25.42 26.45
N LEU A 567 -17.69 -26.08 25.31
CA LEU A 567 -17.24 -27.46 25.26
C LEU A 567 -16.10 -27.57 24.24
N GLY A 568 -15.05 -28.31 24.58
CA GLY A 568 -13.93 -28.59 23.68
C GLY A 568 -13.34 -29.99 23.85
N SER A 569 -12.60 -30.45 22.85
CA SER A 569 -12.01 -31.79 22.79
C SER A 569 -10.54 -31.87 23.25
N PHE A 570 -9.92 -30.75 23.63
CA PHE A 570 -8.51 -30.75 24.01
C PHE A 570 -8.24 -31.68 25.21
N GLY A 571 -7.25 -32.57 25.06
CA GLY A 571 -6.90 -33.56 26.08
C GLY A 571 -7.76 -34.83 26.07
N SER A 572 -8.64 -35.02 25.07
CA SER A 572 -9.32 -36.30 24.85
C SER A 572 -8.36 -37.34 24.26
N ASP A 573 -8.28 -38.53 24.90
CA ASP A 573 -7.45 -39.65 24.43
C ASP A 573 -8.14 -40.51 23.36
N THR A 574 -9.45 -40.30 23.15
CA THR A 574 -10.29 -41.01 22.18
C THR A 574 -10.95 -40.05 21.19
N PRO A 575 -11.33 -40.52 19.98
CA PRO A 575 -12.14 -39.71 19.07
C PRO A 575 -13.36 -39.12 19.81
N ALA A 576 -13.57 -37.81 19.69
CA ALA A 576 -14.64 -37.10 20.36
C ALA A 576 -15.73 -36.71 19.36
N THR A 577 -16.99 -36.81 19.76
CA THR A 577 -18.13 -36.37 18.96
C THR A 577 -19.10 -35.55 19.82
N LEU A 578 -19.67 -34.50 19.24
CA LEU A 578 -20.66 -33.66 19.90
C LEU A 578 -21.78 -33.33 18.94
N THR A 579 -23.01 -33.67 19.31
CA THR A 579 -24.23 -33.16 18.67
C THR A 579 -25.02 -32.38 19.71
N THR A 580 -25.20 -31.09 19.46
CA THR A 580 -25.94 -30.22 20.38
C THR A 580 -27.45 -30.50 20.28
N GLY A 581 -28.20 -30.05 21.28
CA GLY A 581 -29.64 -29.88 21.20
C GLY A 581 -30.02 -28.88 20.11
N TRP A 582 -31.29 -28.86 19.76
CA TRP A 582 -31.85 -27.92 18.79
C TRP A 582 -31.97 -26.52 19.40
N TYR A 583 -31.52 -25.51 18.67
CA TYR A 583 -31.69 -24.09 18.95
C TYR A 583 -32.74 -23.49 18.01
N ALA A 584 -33.68 -22.73 18.55
CA ALA A 584 -34.74 -22.12 17.75
C ALA A 584 -34.18 -20.94 16.94
N LEU A 585 -34.44 -20.91 15.64
CA LEU A 585 -34.18 -19.72 14.83
C LEU A 585 -35.28 -18.68 15.06
N PRO A 586 -34.95 -17.40 15.25
CA PRO A 586 -35.95 -16.35 15.35
C PRO A 586 -36.66 -16.18 14.00
N ALA A 587 -37.87 -15.61 14.03
CA ALA A 587 -38.66 -15.36 12.82
C ALA A 587 -37.96 -14.41 11.82
N ASP A 588 -37.11 -13.51 12.34
CA ASP A 588 -36.20 -12.69 11.56
C ASP A 588 -34.76 -13.00 11.99
N PRO A 589 -34.10 -13.97 11.33
CA PRO A 589 -32.75 -14.42 11.68
C PRO A 589 -31.63 -13.53 11.11
N GLY A 590 -31.96 -12.35 10.56
CA GLY A 590 -30.94 -11.46 10.01
C GLY A 590 -30.16 -12.10 8.86
N GLN A 591 -28.84 -11.86 8.82
CA GLN A 591 -28.01 -12.21 7.66
C GLN A 591 -27.08 -13.41 7.87
N LEU A 592 -26.72 -13.73 9.11
CA LEU A 592 -25.78 -14.81 9.40
C LEU A 592 -25.99 -15.43 10.79
N VAL A 593 -25.62 -16.70 10.93
CA VAL A 593 -25.38 -17.36 12.22
C VAL A 593 -23.89 -17.31 12.51
N SER A 594 -23.54 -16.95 13.75
CA SER A 594 -22.17 -16.87 14.24
C SER A 594 -21.94 -17.88 15.34
N ILE A 595 -20.76 -18.53 15.33
CA ILE A 595 -20.35 -19.52 16.33
C ILE A 595 -18.96 -19.14 16.79
N ALA A 596 -18.79 -18.81 18.07
CA ALA A 596 -17.45 -18.61 18.62
C ALA A 596 -16.80 -19.99 18.79
N ALA A 597 -15.66 -20.18 18.14
CA ALA A 597 -14.93 -21.44 18.14
C ALA A 597 -13.43 -21.21 18.28
N ALA A 598 -12.73 -22.20 18.82
CA ALA A 598 -11.28 -22.25 18.93
C ALA A 598 -10.76 -23.61 18.47
N GLY A 599 -9.45 -23.72 18.27
CA GLY A 599 -8.80 -24.93 17.77
C GLY A 599 -8.72 -24.98 16.24
N ARG A 600 -8.36 -26.16 15.71
CA ARG A 600 -8.13 -26.40 14.27
C ARG A 600 -9.40 -26.97 13.65
N ILE A 601 -10.07 -26.17 12.82
CA ILE A 601 -11.39 -26.50 12.27
C ILE A 601 -11.27 -26.57 10.75
N ARG A 602 -11.84 -27.62 10.16
CA ARG A 602 -11.86 -27.81 8.72
C ARG A 602 -12.70 -26.70 8.08
N SER A 603 -12.12 -26.01 7.10
CA SER A 603 -12.81 -24.98 6.33
C SER A 603 -12.46 -25.06 4.85
N VAL A 604 -13.30 -24.45 4.02
CA VAL A 604 -13.09 -24.35 2.57
C VAL A 604 -13.21 -22.88 2.19
N ASN A 605 -12.15 -22.31 1.61
CA ASN A 605 -12.18 -20.91 1.17
C ASN A 605 -12.91 -20.74 -0.17
N SER A 606 -13.08 -19.51 -0.64
CA SER A 606 -13.75 -19.19 -1.92
C SER A 606 -13.07 -19.77 -3.17
N ASP A 607 -11.78 -20.13 -3.08
CA ASP A 607 -11.05 -20.82 -4.14
C ASP A 607 -11.23 -22.36 -4.10
N GLY A 608 -11.98 -22.89 -3.14
CA GLY A 608 -12.18 -24.31 -2.94
C GLY A 608 -11.00 -25.02 -2.26
N ILE A 609 -10.03 -24.27 -1.72
CA ILE A 609 -8.89 -24.81 -0.97
C ILE A 609 -9.39 -25.22 0.41
N VAL A 610 -9.12 -26.47 0.77
CA VAL A 610 -9.49 -27.05 2.06
C VAL A 610 -8.37 -26.80 3.07
N THR A 611 -8.69 -26.13 4.16
CA THR A 611 -7.83 -26.04 5.35
C THR A 611 -8.07 -27.27 6.21
N TYR A 612 -6.99 -27.97 6.59
CA TYR A 612 -7.07 -29.15 7.45
C TYR A 612 -7.49 -28.77 8.87
N GLY A 613 -8.32 -29.61 9.49
CA GLY A 613 -8.80 -29.47 10.86
C GLY A 613 -9.94 -30.42 11.14
N GLN A 614 -10.54 -30.27 12.32
CA GLN A 614 -11.67 -31.09 12.79
C GLN A 614 -12.99 -30.63 12.18
N ASN A 615 -13.96 -31.55 12.05
CA ASN A 615 -15.23 -31.20 11.42
C ASN A 615 -16.14 -30.49 12.42
N LEU A 616 -16.69 -29.36 11.96
CA LEU A 616 -17.78 -28.66 12.60
C LEU A 616 -18.79 -28.30 11.51
N GLU A 617 -20.00 -28.80 11.64
CA GLU A 617 -21.10 -28.53 10.71
C GLU A 617 -22.31 -27.99 11.47
N LEU A 618 -23.04 -27.09 10.83
CA LEU A 618 -24.35 -26.65 11.30
C LEU A 618 -25.42 -27.48 10.58
N GLU A 619 -26.21 -28.23 11.35
CA GLU A 619 -27.35 -28.98 10.86
C GLU A 619 -28.64 -28.19 11.06
N TYR A 620 -29.43 -28.00 10.01
CA TYR A 620 -30.70 -27.28 10.05
C TYR A 620 -31.88 -28.26 9.94
N GLY A 621 -33.02 -27.88 10.51
CA GLY A 621 -34.18 -28.77 10.59
C GLY A 621 -35.52 -28.07 10.77
N VAL A 622 -36.57 -28.88 10.70
CA VAL A 622 -37.96 -28.50 10.99
C VAL A 622 -38.54 -29.47 12.02
N ASP A 623 -39.06 -28.93 13.11
CA ASP A 623 -39.74 -29.68 14.19
C ASP A 623 -38.92 -30.89 14.69
N GLY A 624 -37.62 -30.70 14.87
CA GLY A 624 -36.65 -31.68 15.37
C GLY A 624 -36.11 -32.63 14.31
N ARG A 625 -36.54 -32.50 13.04
CA ARG A 625 -36.08 -33.35 11.93
C ARG A 625 -35.00 -32.63 11.13
N ALA A 626 -33.82 -33.22 11.06
CA ALA A 626 -32.72 -32.74 10.23
C ALA A 626 -33.08 -32.77 8.73
N GLN A 627 -32.72 -31.71 8.02
CA GLN A 627 -32.93 -31.56 6.58
C GLN A 627 -31.62 -31.50 5.79
N GLY A 628 -30.54 -30.99 6.41
CA GLY A 628 -29.24 -30.89 5.76
C GLY A 628 -28.21 -30.22 6.67
N ARG A 629 -26.98 -30.10 6.15
CA ARG A 629 -25.83 -29.55 6.88
C ARG A 629 -25.07 -28.53 6.03
N VAL A 630 -24.43 -27.59 6.72
CA VAL A 630 -23.58 -26.55 6.13
C VAL A 630 -22.27 -26.50 6.90
N THR A 631 -21.15 -26.48 6.18
CA THR A 631 -19.85 -26.18 6.77
C THR A 631 -19.70 -24.66 6.92
N PRO A 632 -19.42 -24.15 8.13
CA PRO A 632 -19.21 -22.72 8.33
C PRO A 632 -17.98 -22.18 7.61
N ILE A 633 -18.02 -20.89 7.31
CA ILE A 633 -16.88 -20.11 6.83
C ILE A 633 -15.97 -19.83 8.03
N ASP A 634 -14.69 -20.16 7.90
CA ASP A 634 -13.66 -19.85 8.88
C ASP A 634 -12.63 -18.92 8.23
N ILE A 635 -12.48 -17.72 8.79
CA ILE A 635 -11.47 -16.77 8.31
C ILE A 635 -10.15 -16.89 9.09
N GLY A 636 -10.07 -17.65 10.18
CA GLY A 636 -8.90 -17.73 11.07
C GLY A 636 -8.89 -16.67 12.19
N PRO A 637 -7.76 -16.50 12.92
CA PRO A 637 -6.57 -17.32 12.86
C PRO A 637 -6.72 -18.57 13.73
N THR A 638 -6.06 -19.65 13.32
CA THR A 638 -6.03 -20.92 14.05
C THR A 638 -4.82 -20.94 15.00
N PRO A 639 -4.90 -21.50 16.22
CA PRO A 639 -6.06 -22.06 16.92
C PRO A 639 -6.86 -21.06 17.78
N SER A 640 -6.62 -19.75 17.67
CA SER A 640 -7.27 -18.73 18.49
C SER A 640 -8.79 -18.70 18.38
N TRP A 641 -9.43 -18.08 19.37
CA TRP A 641 -10.86 -17.82 19.33
C TRP A 641 -11.23 -16.94 18.13
N ARG A 642 -12.23 -17.39 17.38
CA ARG A 642 -12.76 -16.73 16.19
C ARG A 642 -14.24 -17.02 15.99
N ASN A 643 -14.90 -16.20 15.18
CA ASN A 643 -16.30 -16.44 14.82
C ASN A 643 -16.38 -17.16 13.48
N LEU A 644 -16.87 -18.39 13.51
CA LEU A 644 -17.30 -19.10 12.32
C LEU A 644 -18.64 -18.55 11.85
N ARG A 645 -18.80 -18.44 10.53
CA ARG A 645 -19.92 -17.73 9.92
C ARG A 645 -20.73 -18.68 9.05
N VAL A 646 -22.04 -18.74 9.26
CA VAL A 646 -22.97 -19.43 8.36
C VAL A 646 -23.94 -18.39 7.80
N PRO A 647 -23.73 -17.94 6.55
CA PRO A 647 -24.68 -17.06 5.87
C PRO A 647 -26.09 -17.67 5.85
N MET A 648 -27.11 -16.86 6.15
CA MET A 648 -28.49 -17.35 6.25
C MET A 648 -29.07 -17.82 4.91
N ASP A 649 -28.52 -17.39 3.78
CA ASP A 649 -28.90 -17.83 2.43
C ASP A 649 -28.50 -19.29 2.14
N LEU A 650 -27.59 -19.87 2.92
CA LEU A 650 -27.26 -21.30 2.87
C LEU A 650 -28.26 -22.18 3.64
N ILE A 651 -29.13 -21.58 4.46
CA ILE A 651 -30.15 -22.27 5.23
C ILE A 651 -31.50 -22.11 4.52
N PRO A 652 -32.24 -23.19 4.22
CA PRO A 652 -33.55 -23.08 3.61
C PRO A 652 -34.54 -22.26 4.45
N ALA A 653 -35.30 -21.36 3.82
CA ALA A 653 -36.24 -20.47 4.50
C ALA A 653 -37.35 -21.16 5.32
N GLY A 654 -37.55 -22.47 5.13
CA GLY A 654 -38.51 -23.27 5.92
C GLY A 654 -37.94 -23.84 7.22
N SER A 655 -36.62 -23.76 7.45
CA SER A 655 -35.99 -24.30 8.65
C SER A 655 -36.26 -23.39 9.86
N ASN A 656 -36.71 -23.96 10.98
CA ASN A 656 -37.05 -23.22 12.21
C ASN A 656 -36.06 -23.49 13.37
N MET A 657 -35.08 -24.37 13.15
CA MET A 657 -34.09 -24.71 14.16
C MET A 657 -32.77 -25.18 13.57
N ILE A 658 -31.71 -25.02 14.35
CA ILE A 658 -30.34 -25.43 14.02
C ILE A 658 -29.69 -26.17 15.19
N ARG A 659 -28.68 -26.99 14.91
CA ARG A 659 -27.79 -27.59 15.91
C ARG A 659 -26.39 -27.75 15.35
N LEU A 660 -25.40 -27.89 16.22
CA LEU A 660 -24.02 -28.11 15.82
C LEU A 660 -23.71 -29.61 15.88
N VAL A 661 -22.98 -30.10 14.87
CA VAL A 661 -22.47 -31.47 14.79
C VAL A 661 -20.96 -31.40 14.61
N LEU A 662 -20.22 -31.90 15.59
CA LEU A 662 -18.78 -31.86 15.66
C LEU A 662 -18.19 -33.27 15.72
N SER A 663 -17.04 -33.45 15.09
CA SER A 663 -16.25 -34.66 15.23
C SER A 663 -14.77 -34.34 15.25
N ASP A 664 -14.10 -34.78 16.31
CA ASP A 664 -12.66 -34.83 16.44
C ASP A 664 -12.21 -36.29 16.31
N THR A 665 -11.53 -36.60 15.21
CA THR A 665 -11.10 -37.99 14.93
C THR A 665 -9.59 -38.14 14.89
N ASP A 666 -8.88 -37.02 15.01
CA ASP A 666 -7.42 -37.01 15.01
C ASP A 666 -6.91 -37.34 16.42
N ARG A 667 -5.69 -37.88 16.50
CA ARG A 667 -5.01 -38.17 17.77
C ARG A 667 -3.86 -37.21 18.04
N ASP A 668 -3.55 -36.34 17.08
CA ASP A 668 -2.58 -35.27 17.28
C ASP A 668 -3.09 -34.30 18.36
N PRO A 669 -2.35 -34.07 19.46
CA PRO A 669 -2.75 -33.14 20.52
C PRO A 669 -3.01 -31.70 20.04
N ASP A 670 -2.43 -31.31 18.90
CA ASP A 670 -2.65 -29.99 18.30
C ASP A 670 -3.96 -29.91 17.51
N GLN A 671 -4.61 -31.06 17.27
CA GLN A 671 -5.87 -31.20 16.54
C GLN A 671 -7.02 -31.35 17.53
N TRP A 672 -7.63 -30.22 17.86
CA TRP A 672 -8.78 -30.14 18.75
C TRP A 672 -9.69 -29.01 18.29
N LEU A 673 -10.93 -28.98 18.78
CA LEU A 673 -11.83 -27.85 18.60
C LEU A 673 -12.67 -27.59 19.85
N ALA A 674 -13.05 -26.33 20.04
CA ALA A 674 -13.99 -25.91 21.05
C ALA A 674 -15.04 -24.96 20.47
N VAL A 675 -16.23 -24.97 21.06
CA VAL A 675 -17.38 -24.17 20.60
C VAL A 675 -18.19 -23.60 21.75
N THR A 676 -18.83 -22.47 21.47
CA THR A 676 -19.98 -21.94 22.22
C THR A 676 -21.29 -22.28 21.50
N PRO A 677 -22.47 -22.07 22.12
CA PRO A 677 -23.73 -22.11 21.42
C PRO A 677 -23.77 -21.15 20.21
N PRO A 678 -24.55 -21.48 19.15
CA PRO A 678 -24.74 -20.60 18.02
C PRO A 678 -25.54 -19.36 18.40
N ARG A 679 -25.27 -18.25 17.70
CA ARG A 679 -25.96 -16.98 17.90
C ARG A 679 -26.30 -16.32 16.58
N VAL A 680 -27.30 -15.44 16.59
CA VAL A 680 -27.71 -14.65 15.42
C VAL A 680 -27.41 -13.19 15.70
N PRO A 681 -26.27 -12.66 15.21
CA PRO A 681 -25.82 -11.32 15.55
C PRO A 681 -26.80 -10.23 15.11
N ARG A 682 -27.09 -9.30 16.02
CA ARG A 682 -27.78 -8.05 15.71
C ARG A 682 -26.75 -6.96 15.46
N THR A 683 -26.44 -6.76 14.19
CA THR A 683 -25.35 -5.86 13.80
C THR A 683 -25.80 -4.44 13.51
N GLN A 684 -24.94 -3.48 13.82
CA GLN A 684 -25.04 -2.08 13.38
C GLN A 684 -23.77 -1.71 12.60
N THR A 685 -23.83 -0.68 11.75
CA THR A 685 -22.63 -0.26 11.03
C THR A 685 -21.59 0.34 11.98
N LEU A 686 -20.31 0.22 11.65
CA LEU A 686 -19.23 0.82 12.44
C LEU A 686 -19.43 2.33 12.61
N ASN A 687 -19.92 3.01 11.58
CA ASN A 687 -20.21 4.43 11.63
C ASN A 687 -21.34 4.78 12.62
N GLU A 688 -22.33 3.91 12.84
CA GLU A 688 -23.40 4.11 13.83
C GLU A 688 -22.89 3.90 15.26
N VAL A 689 -22.04 2.89 15.48
CA VAL A 689 -21.55 2.51 16.80
C VAL A 689 -20.43 3.44 17.27
N VAL A 690 -19.40 3.63 16.45
CA VAL A 690 -18.21 4.44 16.79
C VAL A 690 -18.51 5.92 16.61
N GLY A 691 -19.32 6.28 15.61
CA GLY A 691 -19.63 7.66 15.30
C GLY A 691 -18.43 8.44 14.74
N ARG A 692 -18.50 9.76 14.90
CA ARG A 692 -17.50 10.73 14.38
C ARG A 692 -16.80 11.54 15.47
N GLU A 693 -17.26 11.45 16.71
CA GLU A 693 -16.75 12.27 17.82
C GLU A 693 -15.82 11.46 18.74
N ASN A 694 -16.10 10.17 18.92
CA ASN A 694 -15.31 9.32 19.80
C ASN A 694 -13.86 9.23 19.28
N PRO A 695 -12.85 9.39 20.15
CA PRO A 695 -11.46 9.29 19.76
C PRO A 695 -11.11 7.84 19.43
N VAL A 696 -10.49 7.64 18.26
CA VAL A 696 -10.13 6.33 17.72
C VAL A 696 -8.63 6.30 17.44
N LEU A 697 -7.96 5.22 17.80
CA LEU A 697 -6.68 4.86 17.18
C LEU A 697 -6.98 4.15 15.86
N LEU A 698 -6.88 4.88 14.75
CA LEU A 698 -6.88 4.28 13.43
C LEU A 698 -5.45 3.86 13.12
N ASP A 699 -5.20 2.55 13.00
CA ASP A 699 -3.88 2.07 12.58
C ASP A 699 -3.49 2.70 11.23
N TRP A 700 -2.19 2.88 10.99
CA TRP A 700 -1.71 3.73 9.91
C TRP A 700 -2.13 3.24 8.51
N GLU A 701 -2.39 1.95 8.35
CA GLU A 701 -2.83 1.35 7.09
C GLU A 701 -4.32 1.62 6.79
N VAL A 702 -5.17 1.71 7.82
CA VAL A 702 -6.64 1.79 7.66
C VAL A 702 -7.17 3.22 7.63
N GLY A 703 -6.38 4.22 8.05
CA GLY A 703 -6.84 5.60 8.24
C GLY A 703 -7.50 6.24 7.00
N PHE A 704 -7.13 5.80 5.79
CA PHE A 704 -7.72 6.31 4.54
C PHE A 704 -9.10 5.71 4.21
N ASN A 705 -9.42 4.55 4.80
CA ASN A 705 -10.67 3.82 4.61
C ASN A 705 -11.77 4.24 5.60
N PHE A 706 -11.36 4.84 6.72
CA PHE A 706 -12.22 5.37 7.79
C PHE A 706 -12.09 6.90 7.92
N PRO A 707 -12.40 7.68 6.86
CA PRO A 707 -12.14 9.12 6.84
C PRO A 707 -13.06 9.93 7.77
N CYS A 708 -14.15 9.35 8.28
CA CYS A 708 -15.11 10.01 9.16
C CYS A 708 -14.80 9.87 10.66
N GLN A 709 -14.11 8.79 11.05
CA GLN A 709 -13.76 8.54 12.46
C GLN A 709 -12.72 9.57 12.92
N HIS A 710 -12.86 10.05 14.15
CA HIS A 710 -11.97 11.05 14.75
C HIS A 710 -10.71 10.36 15.30
N PRO A 711 -9.53 10.55 14.68
CA PRO A 711 -8.28 10.09 15.28
C PRO A 711 -8.07 10.83 16.59
N PHE A 712 -7.59 10.16 17.64
CA PHE A 712 -7.39 10.83 18.93
C PHE A 712 -6.46 12.04 18.80
N ASP A 713 -6.78 13.11 19.52
CA ASP A 713 -6.01 14.34 19.51
C ASP A 713 -4.83 14.29 20.49
N HIS A 714 -3.82 15.12 20.24
CA HIS A 714 -2.77 15.40 21.21
C HIS A 714 -2.46 16.89 21.22
N ARG A 715 -2.11 17.43 22.40
CA ARG A 715 -1.79 18.84 22.58
C ARG A 715 -0.91 19.04 23.79
N LEU A 716 0.08 19.92 23.67
CA LEU A 716 1.04 20.24 24.76
C LEU A 716 1.72 18.99 25.36
N GLY A 717 1.96 17.96 24.54
CA GLY A 717 2.59 16.71 24.94
C GLY A 717 1.67 15.72 25.67
N VAL A 718 0.36 15.98 25.74
CA VAL A 718 -0.64 15.08 26.33
C VAL A 718 -1.59 14.61 25.24
N ALA A 719 -1.82 13.30 25.15
CA ALA A 719 -2.74 12.68 24.20
C ALA A 719 -4.11 12.41 24.85
N GLU A 720 -5.17 12.48 24.06
CA GLU A 720 -6.49 11.97 24.42
C GLU A 720 -6.48 10.44 24.40
N VAL A 721 -7.10 9.81 25.41
CA VAL A 721 -7.19 8.35 25.49
C VAL A 721 -8.24 7.86 24.49
N PRO A 722 -7.87 7.04 23.49
CA PRO A 722 -8.85 6.53 22.51
C PRO A 722 -9.82 5.56 23.16
N GLN A 723 -11.06 5.55 22.66
CA GLN A 723 -12.10 4.60 23.07
C GLN A 723 -12.17 3.37 22.18
N TYR A 724 -11.68 3.48 20.95
CA TYR A 724 -11.66 2.40 19.98
C TYR A 724 -10.32 2.33 19.27
N ARG A 725 -10.00 1.15 18.76
CA ARG A 725 -8.92 0.94 17.80
C ARG A 725 -9.45 0.20 16.58
N VAL A 726 -9.05 0.62 15.39
CA VAL A 726 -9.38 -0.09 14.14
C VAL A 726 -8.07 -0.59 13.53
N LEU A 727 -7.99 -1.90 13.32
CA LEU A 727 -6.82 -2.61 12.80
C LEU A 727 -7.10 -3.12 11.37
N PRO A 728 -6.07 -3.23 10.51
CA PRO A 728 -6.20 -3.89 9.21
C PRO A 728 -6.37 -5.41 9.38
N ASP A 729 -6.40 -6.15 8.26
CA ASP A 729 -6.35 -7.63 8.28
C ASP A 729 -5.11 -8.13 9.04
N ARG A 730 -5.13 -9.40 9.45
CA ARG A 730 -4.10 -9.92 10.38
C ARG A 730 -2.66 -9.71 9.91
N SER A 731 -2.41 -9.88 8.62
CA SER A 731 -1.08 -9.68 8.06
C SER A 731 -0.63 -8.22 8.16
N GLY A 732 -1.55 -7.27 7.93
CA GLY A 732 -1.34 -5.85 8.17
C GLY A 732 -1.18 -5.52 9.66
N ALA A 733 -1.95 -6.17 10.53
CA ALA A 733 -1.96 -5.90 11.97
C ALA A 733 -0.62 -6.24 12.63
N VAL A 734 0.08 -7.28 12.15
CA VAL A 734 1.46 -7.59 12.55
C VAL A 734 2.38 -6.40 12.25
N ILE A 735 2.24 -5.78 11.08
CA ILE A 735 3.07 -4.65 10.64
C ILE A 735 2.70 -3.39 11.43
N THR A 736 1.41 -3.09 11.62
CA THR A 736 0.97 -1.90 12.34
C THR A 736 1.32 -1.96 13.82
N ASN A 737 1.16 -3.12 14.47
CA ASN A 737 1.57 -3.35 15.84
C ASN A 737 3.06 -3.08 16.04
N ALA A 738 3.91 -3.66 15.18
CA ALA A 738 5.36 -3.50 15.28
C ALA A 738 5.82 -2.06 14.98
N TRP A 739 5.13 -1.34 14.07
CA TRP A 739 5.48 0.04 13.75
C TRP A 739 5.08 1.04 14.85
N GLN A 740 3.94 0.82 15.50
CA GLN A 740 3.35 1.73 16.49
C GLN A 740 3.64 1.34 17.94
N ASP A 741 4.59 0.42 18.13
CA ASP A 741 4.98 -0.16 19.40
C ASP A 741 5.65 0.83 20.36
N HIS A 742 5.85 0.37 21.60
CA HIS A 742 6.53 1.16 22.62
C HIS A 742 8.01 1.40 22.30
N PHE A 743 8.67 0.51 21.54
CA PHE A 743 10.10 0.62 21.21
C PHE A 743 10.36 1.79 20.26
N GLY A 744 9.46 1.99 19.29
CA GLY A 744 9.47 3.15 18.39
C GLY A 744 8.89 4.43 18.98
N GLY A 745 8.36 4.38 20.20
CA GLY A 745 7.65 5.49 20.83
C GLY A 745 6.28 5.78 20.22
N GLY A 746 5.64 4.78 19.63
CA GLY A 746 4.30 4.87 19.06
C GLY A 746 3.19 4.79 20.13
N PRO A 747 1.93 4.97 19.72
CA PRO A 747 0.80 5.10 20.64
C PRO A 747 0.51 3.84 21.47
N LEU A 748 0.83 2.65 20.98
CA LEU A 748 0.58 1.41 21.71
C LEU A 748 1.38 1.33 23.01
N GLY A 749 2.53 2.00 23.08
CA GLY A 749 3.36 1.97 24.27
C GLY A 749 2.79 2.65 25.51
N TRP A 750 1.82 3.56 25.36
CA TRP A 750 1.16 4.22 26.48
C TRP A 750 -0.30 3.80 26.64
N ILE A 751 -1.00 3.47 25.54
CA ILE A 751 -2.40 3.03 25.58
C ILE A 751 -2.54 1.76 26.42
N ASP A 752 -1.66 0.78 26.21
CA ASP A 752 -1.70 -0.51 26.91
C ASP A 752 -1.46 -0.40 28.43
N VAL A 753 -0.90 0.72 28.88
CA VAL A 753 -0.64 1.01 30.30
C VAL A 753 -1.86 1.65 30.98
N VAL A 754 -2.74 2.32 30.23
CA VAL A 754 -3.89 3.06 30.78
C VAL A 754 -5.24 2.42 30.50
N ALA A 755 -5.34 1.58 29.48
CA ALA A 755 -6.55 0.91 29.07
C ALA A 755 -6.32 -0.57 28.70
N SER A 756 -7.37 -1.36 28.89
CA SER A 756 -7.48 -2.72 28.36
C SER A 756 -8.25 -2.72 27.05
N ALA A 757 -7.87 -3.59 26.12
CA ALA A 757 -8.55 -3.79 24.85
C ALA A 757 -9.54 -4.96 24.92
N ARG A 758 -10.64 -4.87 24.16
CA ARG A 758 -11.57 -5.99 23.92
C ARG A 758 -12.01 -5.97 22.47
N THR A 759 -11.83 -7.08 21.74
CA THR A 759 -12.29 -7.18 20.35
C THR A 759 -13.81 -7.20 20.28
N ILE A 760 -14.40 -6.39 19.39
CA ILE A 760 -15.83 -6.44 19.06
C ILE A 760 -15.99 -7.38 17.85
N PRO A 761 -16.90 -8.38 17.88
CA PRO A 761 -17.18 -9.18 16.70
C PRO A 761 -17.64 -8.29 15.55
N SER A 762 -17.02 -8.48 14.39
CA SER A 762 -17.27 -7.65 13.22
C SER A 762 -17.23 -8.47 11.93
N TYR A 763 -18.00 -8.00 10.96
CA TYR A 763 -18.24 -8.67 9.70
C TYR A 763 -18.27 -7.64 8.57
N LEU A 764 -17.87 -8.04 7.35
CA LEU A 764 -17.99 -7.19 6.18
C LEU A 764 -19.32 -7.50 5.47
N ASP A 765 -20.17 -6.49 5.32
CA ASP A 765 -21.50 -6.65 4.73
C ASP A 765 -21.39 -7.22 3.31
N GLY A 766 -22.01 -8.38 3.08
CA GLY A 766 -22.03 -9.05 1.78
C GLY A 766 -20.74 -9.76 1.34
N ASP A 767 -19.66 -9.75 2.14
CA ASP A 767 -18.41 -10.48 1.86
C ASP A 767 -17.93 -11.25 3.12
N TRP A 768 -18.69 -12.29 3.49
CA TRP A 768 -18.54 -13.02 4.76
C TRP A 768 -17.26 -13.84 4.89
N ASP A 769 -16.54 -14.09 3.80
CA ASP A 769 -15.25 -14.81 3.82
C ASP A 769 -14.05 -13.86 3.95
N ARG A 770 -14.30 -12.54 3.95
CA ARG A 770 -13.26 -11.53 4.04
C ARG A 770 -12.83 -11.32 5.48
N ASP A 771 -11.51 -11.34 5.67
CA ASP A 771 -10.87 -10.64 6.77
C ASP A 771 -10.66 -9.18 6.35
N TRP A 772 -11.50 -8.28 6.86
CA TRP A 772 -11.37 -6.85 6.63
C TRP A 772 -10.41 -6.20 7.62
N GLY A 773 -10.06 -6.91 8.70
CA GLY A 773 -9.45 -6.39 9.90
C GLY A 773 -10.33 -6.56 11.12
N SER A 774 -10.05 -5.74 12.14
CA SER A 774 -10.75 -5.85 13.43
C SER A 774 -10.96 -4.49 14.08
N ILE A 775 -11.86 -4.48 15.07
CA ILE A 775 -12.09 -3.33 15.93
C ILE A 775 -12.00 -3.77 17.39
N GLU A 776 -11.30 -2.96 18.18
CA GLU A 776 -11.18 -3.14 19.61
C GLU A 776 -11.83 -1.96 20.33
N GLN A 777 -12.46 -2.25 21.46
CA GLN A 777 -12.93 -1.26 22.41
C GLN A 777 -11.91 -1.14 23.54
N TYR A 778 -11.50 0.09 23.83
CA TYR A 778 -10.65 0.39 24.98
C TYR A 778 -11.49 0.72 26.21
N THR A 779 -11.12 0.10 27.32
CA THR A 779 -11.70 0.36 28.64
C THR A 779 -10.57 0.80 29.58
N PRO A 780 -10.58 2.05 30.08
CA PRO A 780 -9.61 2.50 31.07
C PRO A 780 -9.57 1.57 32.29
N TYR A 781 -8.37 1.28 32.78
CA TYR A 781 -8.22 0.48 34.00
C TYR A 781 -8.85 1.17 35.22
N ASP A 782 -8.67 2.49 35.30
CA ASP A 782 -9.35 3.35 36.26
C ASP A 782 -10.40 4.20 35.56
N ARG A 783 -11.68 3.81 35.74
CA ARG A 783 -12.82 4.53 35.16
C ARG A 783 -13.19 5.80 35.92
N SER A 784 -12.60 6.03 37.09
CA SER A 784 -12.81 7.24 37.89
C SER A 784 -11.81 8.35 37.56
N ALA A 785 -10.77 8.05 36.77
CA ALA A 785 -9.78 9.02 36.36
C ALA A 785 -10.39 10.09 35.45
N GLU A 786 -10.09 11.36 35.74
CA GLU A 786 -10.49 12.51 34.93
C GLU A 786 -9.27 13.12 34.21
N PRO A 787 -9.46 13.76 33.03
CA PRO A 787 -8.38 14.47 32.35
C PRO A 787 -7.70 15.52 33.23
N ALA A 788 -6.36 15.52 33.24
CA ALA A 788 -5.58 16.46 34.03
C ALA A 788 -5.76 17.92 33.55
N LYS A 789 -5.82 18.87 34.48
CA LYS A 789 -5.80 20.31 34.17
C LYS A 789 -4.37 20.74 33.85
N ILE A 790 -4.07 20.90 32.57
CA ILE A 790 -2.74 21.31 32.11
C ILE A 790 -2.54 22.82 32.29
N THR A 791 -1.44 23.20 32.94
CA THR A 791 -0.99 24.60 33.00
C THR A 791 0.23 24.77 32.10
N ALA A 792 0.16 25.72 31.16
CA ALA A 792 1.25 26.00 30.24
C ALA A 792 1.78 27.42 30.44
N THR A 793 3.07 27.61 30.22
CA THR A 793 3.72 28.92 30.16
C THR A 793 4.47 29.06 28.85
N GLU A 794 4.34 30.23 28.23
CA GLU A 794 5.08 30.55 27.02
C GLU A 794 6.45 31.11 27.39
N ILE A 795 7.51 30.54 26.81
CA ILE A 795 8.88 30.95 27.08
C ILE A 795 9.61 31.14 25.75
N GLN A 796 10.15 32.34 25.53
CA GLN A 796 10.98 32.60 24.37
C GLN A 796 12.34 31.92 24.50
N ARG A 797 12.71 31.13 23.49
CA ARG A 797 14.00 30.42 23.40
C ARG A 797 14.71 30.73 22.09
N SER A 798 16.03 30.52 22.07
CA SER A 798 16.82 30.58 20.84
C SER A 798 16.53 29.36 19.95
N GLY A 799 16.65 29.49 18.64
CA GLY A 799 16.48 28.38 17.68
C GLY A 799 17.54 27.27 17.77
N LEU A 800 18.53 27.44 18.65
CA LEU A 800 19.56 26.44 18.96
C LEU A 800 19.47 25.92 20.41
N TRP A 801 18.51 26.40 21.19
CA TRP A 801 18.35 25.97 22.57
C TRP A 801 17.80 24.54 22.63
N THR A 802 18.35 23.72 23.54
CA THR A 802 17.85 22.38 23.84
C THR A 802 17.84 22.17 25.36
N PRO A 803 16.77 21.55 25.93
CA PRO A 803 16.76 21.11 27.33
C PRO A 803 17.52 19.79 27.56
N GLY A 804 18.03 19.16 26.49
CA GLY A 804 18.58 17.81 26.50
C GLY A 804 17.87 16.91 25.48
N PRO A 805 18.44 15.72 25.18
CA PRO A 805 17.85 14.77 24.24
C PRO A 805 16.60 14.08 24.81
N ILE A 806 15.65 13.73 23.94
CA ILE A 806 14.51 12.85 24.24
C ILE A 806 15.02 11.46 24.63
N LYS A 807 14.34 10.82 25.59
CA LYS A 807 14.63 9.43 25.96
C LYS A 807 14.12 8.49 24.85
N THR A 808 15.04 7.84 24.14
CA THR A 808 14.73 6.94 23.01
C THR A 808 15.07 5.47 23.28
N GLY A 809 15.48 5.13 24.51
CA GLY A 809 16.05 3.84 24.89
C GLY A 809 17.10 4.02 25.96
#